data_AF-A0AAD4T6V4-F1
#
_entry.id   AF-A0AAD4T6V4-F1
#
_cell.length_a   1.000
_cell.length_b   1.000
_cell.length_c   1.000
_cell.angle_alpha   90.00
_cell.angle_beta   90.00
_cell.angle_gamma   90.00
#
_symmetry.space_group_name_H-M   'P 1'
#
loop_
_entity.id
_entity.type
_entity.pdbx_description
1 polymer ?
#
loop_
_entity_poly.entity_id
_entity_poly.type
_entity_poly.pdbx_seq_one_letter_code
_entity_poly.pdbx_strand_id
1 'polypeptide(L)'
;MEEATNESEGIEEQVMEEELYNDYDSQGIEEQVMEEEDEDYQEAQADEGTRAERDEIVLNVSYEVKLRELLCKLASNEVVIYTAASKEFIKILRGESGVGKEKANSDLYVLSLVTAVLDQPDGKYESCDTGRLTLSRRLDELGKFIVLDKLEDVYDELKSGETKRRNAALLLMAAIVRRGVGLASLVLEKFDFKILVSPKQAQNQKKRVVNKGNYSVRKSKIEFGMSFLECGNPRLLRWILQEKELYYGILRDLGNDDEETIVYVLSVLRDKVLTPDSLVPPSLRSVLFGSGTLEQLALISGNPIGGSSADIAHEVLVMVCTDPLNGLMPDLNAKYPLKGNRKRLLDLMKKLKAKDIGHHRELLLTIVNGRPSLGSAYMDEFSFSLEPCSSPNWLAAISLVTDLVSSTNTSLYLSYPAPWKHDPPTVDSPEVQCMLNCIVPRAFSRMVINRGLQHDNIFVKHGCARFLLEALKSLDNFIRVIECASHDNGLVAQKWLSLKQGIQDAARAMLPDPQVLLKLLTEMRKSDLKSCNRKLKRARSSEKSSELNFRDSVKKSKIDLADDIVISGLSTNSDDRGNSSDKAIKYVQENGTDPTKIMDRIWGSQECSVIRDEPRDAEIYSHSKIMEIFTIYLRTVPNFL
;
A
#
# COMPACT_ATOMS: atom_id res chain seq x y z
N MET A 1 -20.67 61.90 16.02
CA MET A 1 -19.94 61.40 17.21
C MET A 1 -19.22 60.13 16.79
N GLU A 2 -18.18 60.22 15.95
CA GLU A 2 -17.03 61.17 16.01
C GLU A 2 -16.31 61.07 17.36
N GLU A 3 -14.99 60.92 17.44
CA GLU A 3 -13.99 60.78 16.36
C GLU A 3 -12.66 60.20 16.92
N ALA A 4 -11.76 59.78 16.02
CA ALA A 4 -10.30 60.00 15.99
C ALA A 4 -9.46 60.14 17.30
N THR A 5 -8.19 59.75 17.39
CA THR A 5 -7.22 59.04 16.50
C THR A 5 -5.98 58.69 17.35
N ASN A 6 -5.25 57.62 17.01
CA ASN A 6 -3.82 57.76 16.65
C ASN A 6 -3.24 56.48 16.05
N GLU A 7 -2.79 56.61 14.80
CA GLU A 7 -1.70 55.87 14.18
C GLU A 7 -0.36 56.31 14.83
N SER A 8 0.83 55.79 14.54
CA SER A 8 1.34 54.72 13.64
C SER A 8 2.25 53.78 14.48
N GLU A 9 3.15 52.90 14.01
CA GLU A 9 3.72 52.44 12.73
C GLU A 9 4.19 50.97 13.00
N GLY A 10 4.64 50.10 12.10
CA GLY A 10 4.97 50.17 10.66
C GLY A 10 6.28 49.41 10.41
N ILE A 11 6.22 48.32 9.64
CA ILE A 11 7.24 47.80 8.70
C ILE A 11 6.64 46.56 8.01
N GLU A 12 6.61 46.61 6.68
CA GLU A 12 6.22 45.52 5.78
C GLU A 12 7.45 44.67 5.44
N GLU A 13 7.27 43.41 5.05
CA GLU A 13 8.11 42.87 3.98
C GLU A 13 7.38 41.79 3.16
N GLN A 14 7.67 41.77 1.86
CA GLN A 14 6.95 41.06 0.80
C GLN A 14 7.61 39.70 0.50
N VAL A 15 6.85 38.64 0.17
CA VAL A 15 6.64 38.14 -1.22
C VAL A 15 7.87 38.23 -2.13
N MET A 16 8.46 37.07 -2.43
CA MET A 16 9.26 36.60 -3.60
C MET A 16 9.96 35.31 -3.11
N GLU A 17 10.25 34.26 -3.90
CA GLU A 17 10.36 34.14 -5.36
C GLU A 17 9.95 32.72 -5.81
N GLU A 18 9.34 32.61 -6.99
CA GLU A 18 9.23 31.36 -7.77
C GLU A 18 10.42 31.24 -8.75
N GLU A 19 10.42 30.19 -9.58
CA GLU A 19 11.36 29.92 -10.68
C GLU A 19 12.74 29.35 -10.31
N LEU A 20 13.03 28.12 -10.78
CA LEU A 20 13.83 27.96 -12.01
C LEU A 20 13.81 26.52 -12.59
N TYR A 21 13.95 26.45 -13.92
CA TYR A 21 14.29 25.28 -14.77
C TYR A 21 13.21 24.31 -15.29
N ASN A 22 12.44 24.86 -16.22
CA ASN A 22 12.41 24.50 -17.65
C ASN A 22 11.95 23.11 -18.13
N ASP A 23 10.84 23.20 -18.85
CA ASP A 23 10.43 22.44 -20.02
C ASP A 23 11.55 22.27 -21.08
N TYR A 24 11.54 21.14 -21.82
CA TYR A 24 12.15 21.03 -23.15
C TYR A 24 11.43 19.97 -23.99
N ASP A 25 11.11 20.38 -25.23
CA ASP A 25 10.17 19.73 -26.12
C ASP A 25 10.80 18.62 -26.99
N SER A 26 9.92 17.92 -27.69
CA SER A 26 10.11 16.77 -28.57
C SER A 26 11.02 17.06 -29.77
N GLN A 27 11.94 16.14 -30.11
CA GLN A 27 12.45 16.01 -31.47
C GLN A 27 13.14 14.66 -31.75
N GLY A 28 12.86 14.10 -32.94
CA GLY A 28 13.76 13.25 -33.74
C GLY A 28 14.30 11.95 -33.13
N ILE A 29 13.69 10.81 -33.48
CA ILE A 29 14.42 9.54 -33.55
C ILE A 29 14.98 9.43 -34.97
N GLU A 30 16.29 9.67 -35.14
CA GLU A 30 17.02 9.22 -36.33
C GLU A 30 17.64 7.85 -36.08
N GLU A 31 17.52 7.01 -37.10
CA GLU A 31 17.92 5.61 -37.13
C GLU A 31 19.39 5.52 -37.55
N GLN A 32 20.26 4.92 -36.72
CA GLN A 32 21.64 4.60 -37.11
C GLN A 32 22.01 3.16 -36.79
N VAL A 33 22.52 2.50 -37.82
CA VAL A 33 22.97 1.11 -37.86
C VAL A 33 24.44 1.03 -37.47
N MET A 34 24.79 0.06 -36.63
CA MET A 34 26.11 -0.57 -36.51
C MET A 34 25.80 -2.04 -36.22
N GLU A 35 25.93 -2.94 -37.20
CA GLU A 35 27.19 -3.59 -37.62
C GLU A 35 27.75 -4.51 -36.52
N GLU A 36 27.63 -5.81 -36.79
CA GLU A 36 28.06 -6.93 -35.95
C GLU A 36 29.53 -7.26 -36.27
N GLU A 37 30.44 -7.26 -35.28
CA GLU A 37 31.74 -7.93 -35.39
C GLU A 37 32.11 -8.68 -34.09
N ASP A 38 32.13 -10.00 -34.23
CA ASP A 38 32.98 -11.03 -33.60
C ASP A 38 33.03 -11.28 -32.07
N GLU A 39 32.53 -12.46 -31.72
CA GLU A 39 32.78 -13.21 -30.49
C GLU A 39 34.15 -13.93 -30.56
N ASP A 40 35.17 -13.56 -29.74
CA ASP A 40 36.22 -14.53 -29.31
C ASP A 40 37.16 -14.06 -28.17
N TYR A 41 36.64 -13.52 -27.05
CA TYR A 41 37.49 -13.03 -25.92
C TYR A 41 36.91 -13.23 -24.50
N GLN A 42 36.25 -14.36 -24.19
CA GLN A 42 35.67 -14.56 -22.83
C GLN A 42 36.14 -15.79 -22.02
N GLU A 43 36.85 -16.77 -22.58
CA GLU A 43 37.15 -18.00 -21.81
C GLU A 43 38.37 -17.92 -20.86
N ALA A 44 39.11 -16.80 -20.86
CA ALA A 44 40.32 -16.64 -20.04
C ALA A 44 40.15 -15.91 -18.69
N GLN A 45 39.00 -15.28 -18.41
CA GLN A 45 38.80 -14.47 -17.18
C GLN A 45 37.88 -15.13 -16.12
N ALA A 46 37.18 -16.22 -16.47
CA ALA A 46 36.23 -16.86 -15.55
C ALA A 46 36.92 -17.69 -14.43
N ASP A 47 38.08 -18.30 -14.72
CA ASP A 47 38.73 -19.24 -13.79
C ASP A 47 39.55 -18.54 -12.69
N GLU A 48 40.21 -17.41 -13.01
CA GLU A 48 40.94 -16.61 -12.01
C GLU A 48 40.00 -15.94 -11.00
N GLY A 49 38.86 -15.39 -11.45
CA GLY A 49 37.87 -14.78 -10.56
C GLY A 49 37.27 -15.78 -9.55
N THR A 50 36.88 -16.96 -10.06
CA THR A 50 36.28 -18.03 -9.23
C THR A 50 37.29 -18.59 -8.21
N ARG A 51 38.58 -18.59 -8.53
CA ARG A 51 39.65 -19.03 -7.63
C ARG A 51 39.98 -17.97 -6.58
N ALA A 52 40.11 -16.70 -6.97
CA ALA A 52 40.36 -15.59 -6.05
C ALA A 52 39.23 -15.43 -5.02
N GLU A 53 37.95 -15.52 -5.44
CA GLU A 53 36.82 -15.50 -4.51
C GLU A 53 36.83 -16.68 -3.53
N ARG A 54 37.15 -17.90 -3.99
CA ARG A 54 37.27 -19.07 -3.10
C ARG A 54 38.41 -18.92 -2.10
N ASP A 55 39.56 -18.42 -2.53
CA ASP A 55 40.71 -18.20 -1.65
C ASP A 55 40.45 -17.05 -0.66
N GLU A 56 39.77 -15.96 -1.06
CA GLU A 56 39.33 -14.87 -0.15
C GLU A 56 38.26 -15.36 0.86
N ILE A 57 37.33 -16.22 0.44
CA ILE A 57 36.33 -16.85 1.34
C ILE A 57 36.99 -17.80 2.34
N VAL A 58 37.89 -18.69 1.88
CA VAL A 58 38.61 -19.64 2.74
C VAL A 58 39.51 -18.90 3.74
N LEU A 59 40.17 -17.82 3.32
CA LEU A 59 40.92 -16.94 4.20
C LEU A 59 40.02 -16.26 5.23
N ASN A 60 38.89 -15.66 4.83
CA ASN A 60 37.94 -15.04 5.75
C ASN A 60 37.39 -16.01 6.80
N VAL A 61 37.01 -17.23 6.41
CA VAL A 61 36.57 -18.28 7.35
C VAL A 61 37.70 -18.66 8.33
N SER A 62 38.94 -18.76 7.85
CA SER A 62 40.12 -19.02 8.71
C SER A 62 40.38 -17.87 9.70
N TYR A 63 40.26 -16.62 9.25
CA TYR A 63 40.41 -15.43 10.10
C TYR A 63 39.32 -15.32 11.15
N GLU A 64 38.06 -15.54 10.79
CA GLU A 64 36.94 -15.51 11.73
C GLU A 64 37.08 -16.57 12.82
N VAL A 65 37.47 -17.80 12.46
CA VAL A 65 37.76 -18.88 13.41
C VAL A 65 38.90 -18.49 14.35
N LYS A 66 40.01 -17.95 13.84
CA LYS A 66 41.13 -17.52 14.67
C LYS A 66 40.78 -16.33 15.57
N LEU A 67 39.91 -15.43 15.12
CA LEU A 67 39.40 -14.33 15.93
C LEU A 67 38.52 -14.84 17.07
N ARG A 68 37.55 -15.70 16.77
CA ARG A 68 36.68 -16.34 17.76
C ARG A 68 37.51 -17.11 18.78
N GLU A 69 38.53 -17.84 18.36
CA GLU A 69 39.46 -18.53 19.25
C GLU A 69 40.20 -17.57 20.20
N LEU A 70 40.73 -16.45 19.68
CA LEU A 70 41.40 -15.43 20.49
C LEU A 70 40.46 -14.73 21.45
N LEU A 71 39.22 -14.42 21.04
CA LEU A 71 38.20 -13.81 21.89
C LEU A 71 37.74 -14.76 23.00
N CYS A 72 37.54 -16.05 22.70
CA CYS A 72 37.29 -17.08 23.71
C CYS A 72 38.45 -17.21 24.72
N LYS A 73 39.71 -17.17 24.24
CA LYS A 73 40.89 -17.20 25.13
C LYS A 73 41.05 -15.91 25.95
N LEU A 74 40.66 -14.75 25.41
CA LEU A 74 40.58 -13.47 26.12
C LEU A 74 39.47 -13.42 27.19
N ALA A 75 38.45 -14.26 27.07
CA ALA A 75 37.42 -14.45 28.10
C ALA A 75 37.83 -15.47 29.19
N SER A 76 39.02 -16.09 29.09
CA SER A 76 39.47 -17.06 30.09
C SER A 76 39.87 -16.40 31.41
N ASN A 77 39.41 -16.98 32.52
CA ASN A 77 39.83 -16.61 33.87
C ASN A 77 41.28 -17.04 34.18
N GLU A 78 41.90 -17.88 33.34
CA GLU A 78 43.30 -18.25 33.49
C GLU A 78 44.21 -17.13 32.96
N VAL A 79 44.87 -16.43 33.89
CA VAL A 79 45.75 -15.29 33.59
C VAL A 79 46.81 -15.60 32.53
N VAL A 80 47.30 -16.84 32.44
CA VAL A 80 48.28 -17.27 31.43
C VAL A 80 47.66 -17.32 30.04
N ILE A 81 46.48 -17.93 29.89
CA ILE A 81 45.73 -18.00 28.62
C ILE A 81 45.32 -16.59 28.18
N TYR A 82 44.74 -15.81 29.10
CA TYR A 82 44.39 -14.41 28.88
C TYR A 82 45.60 -13.60 28.39
N THR A 83 46.74 -13.70 29.08
CA THR A 83 47.95 -12.90 28.75
C THR A 83 48.58 -13.35 27.43
N ALA A 84 48.55 -14.64 27.11
CA ALA A 84 49.02 -15.15 25.82
C ALA A 84 48.13 -14.66 24.66
N ALA A 85 46.81 -14.82 24.79
CA ALA A 85 45.84 -14.37 23.80
C ALA A 85 45.83 -12.84 23.65
N SER A 86 45.97 -12.09 24.75
CA SER A 86 46.14 -10.63 24.72
C SER A 86 47.40 -10.21 23.97
N LYS A 87 48.54 -10.89 24.18
CA LYS A 87 49.77 -10.61 23.42
C LYS A 87 49.65 -10.95 21.94
N GLU A 88 48.97 -12.04 21.59
CA GLU A 88 48.74 -12.42 20.18
C GLU A 88 47.75 -11.44 19.51
N PHE A 89 46.65 -11.09 20.18
CA PHE A 89 45.67 -10.11 19.73
C PHE A 89 46.29 -8.71 19.55
N ILE A 90 47.18 -8.27 20.46
CA ILE A 90 47.93 -7.02 20.32
C ILE A 90 48.92 -7.09 19.15
N LYS A 91 49.58 -8.22 18.91
CA LYS A 91 50.45 -8.40 17.73
C LYS A 91 49.68 -8.38 16.41
N ILE A 92 48.45 -8.88 16.41
CA ILE A 92 47.52 -8.82 15.27
C ILE A 92 47.09 -7.36 15.04
N LEU A 93 46.64 -6.65 16.08
CA LEU A 93 46.29 -5.22 16.03
C LEU A 93 47.44 -4.33 15.53
N ARG A 94 48.70 -4.69 15.81
CA ARG A 94 49.88 -3.92 15.39
C ARG A 94 50.46 -4.34 14.03
N GLY A 95 49.88 -5.34 13.36
CA GLY A 95 50.46 -5.94 12.15
C GLY A 95 51.78 -6.71 12.37
N GLU A 96 52.26 -6.81 13.61
CA GLU A 96 53.51 -7.49 13.99
C GLU A 96 53.46 -9.02 13.75
N SER A 97 52.26 -9.60 13.62
CA SER A 97 52.09 -11.05 13.47
C SER A 97 52.54 -11.60 12.10
N GLY A 98 52.91 -10.76 11.13
CA GLY A 98 53.33 -11.19 9.79
C GLY A 98 52.20 -11.69 8.86
N VAL A 99 51.01 -11.94 9.41
CA VAL A 99 49.77 -12.31 8.69
C VAL A 99 49.11 -11.07 8.06
N GLY A 100 49.90 -10.31 7.30
CA GLY A 100 49.52 -8.97 6.83
C GLY A 100 50.58 -8.32 5.94
N LYS A 101 51.31 -9.13 5.15
CA LYS A 101 52.31 -8.65 4.17
C LYS A 101 51.77 -8.57 2.75
N GLU A 102 50.51 -8.18 2.61
CA GLU A 102 50.04 -7.45 1.44
C GLU A 102 49.56 -6.06 1.89
N LYS A 103 49.66 -5.06 1.01
CA LYS A 103 49.37 -3.65 1.33
C LYS A 103 47.86 -3.36 1.42
N ALA A 104 47.14 -4.13 2.22
CA ALA A 104 45.72 -3.96 2.50
C ALA A 104 45.53 -3.27 3.87
N ASN A 105 45.58 -1.93 3.85
CA ASN A 105 45.01 -1.00 4.85
C ASN A 105 44.82 -1.56 6.28
N SER A 106 45.84 -1.44 7.13
CA SER A 106 45.81 -1.84 8.56
C SER A 106 44.55 -1.35 9.28
N ASP A 107 44.12 -0.13 8.97
CA ASP A 107 43.12 0.60 9.71
C ASP A 107 41.71 0.04 9.42
N LEU A 108 41.48 -0.44 8.19
CA LEU A 108 40.26 -1.17 7.80
C LEU A 108 40.09 -2.47 8.59
N TYR A 109 41.20 -3.20 8.77
CA TYR A 109 41.22 -4.43 9.56
C TYR A 109 40.97 -4.15 11.04
N VAL A 110 41.60 -3.10 11.60
CA VAL A 110 41.40 -2.69 13.00
C VAL A 110 39.95 -2.25 13.25
N LEU A 111 39.33 -1.45 12.37
CA LEU A 111 37.92 -1.07 12.51
C LEU A 111 37.02 -2.31 12.52
N SER A 112 37.18 -3.20 11.53
CA SER A 112 36.36 -4.41 11.39
C SER A 112 36.50 -5.35 12.60
N LEU A 113 37.73 -5.47 13.13
CA LEU A 113 38.04 -6.23 14.34
C LEU A 113 37.30 -5.65 15.56
N VAL A 114 37.38 -4.33 15.77
CA VAL A 114 36.76 -3.66 16.91
C VAL A 114 35.23 -3.73 16.82
N THR A 115 34.64 -3.58 15.63
CA THR A 115 33.21 -3.83 15.38
C THR A 115 32.81 -5.22 15.83
N ALA A 116 33.50 -6.26 15.34
CA ALA A 116 33.23 -7.64 15.69
C ALA A 116 33.36 -7.93 17.20
N VAL A 117 34.28 -7.24 17.90
CA VAL A 117 34.45 -7.31 19.36
C VAL A 117 33.30 -6.65 20.11
N LEU A 118 32.86 -5.46 19.68
CA LEU A 118 31.81 -4.69 20.35
C LEU A 118 30.42 -5.31 20.19
N ASP A 119 30.17 -5.98 19.07
CA ASP A 119 28.91 -6.68 18.78
C ASP A 119 28.80 -8.10 19.38
N GLN A 120 29.87 -8.66 19.97
CA GLN A 120 29.83 -9.99 20.60
C GLN A 120 28.65 -10.10 21.60
N PRO A 121 27.77 -11.11 21.48
CA PRO A 121 26.64 -11.31 22.39
C PRO A 121 27.07 -11.42 23.86
N ASP A 122 28.16 -12.16 24.12
CA ASP A 122 28.73 -12.33 25.47
C ASP A 122 29.31 -11.04 26.06
N GLY A 123 29.52 -10.01 25.22
CA GLY A 123 29.93 -8.67 25.61
C GLY A 123 28.78 -7.69 25.89
N LYS A 124 27.51 -8.09 25.70
CA LYS A 124 26.33 -7.26 25.99
C LYS A 124 25.90 -7.46 27.46
N TYR A 125 25.30 -6.42 28.05
CA TYR A 125 24.87 -6.47 29.45
C TYR A 125 23.58 -7.26 29.59
N GLU A 126 23.57 -8.27 30.46
CA GLU A 126 22.38 -9.00 30.88
C GLU A 126 22.22 -8.89 32.39
N SER A 127 21.05 -8.48 32.88
CA SER A 127 20.80 -8.27 34.31
C SER A 127 20.85 -9.53 35.16
N CYS A 128 20.86 -10.71 34.53
CA CYS A 128 20.91 -12.02 35.18
C CYS A 128 22.33 -12.64 35.22
N ASP A 129 23.31 -12.09 34.48
CA ASP A 129 24.68 -12.61 34.44
C ASP A 129 25.67 -11.58 35.00
N THR A 130 25.98 -11.73 36.29
CA THR A 130 26.95 -10.89 37.00
C THR A 130 28.40 -11.13 36.53
N GLY A 131 28.69 -12.26 35.87
CA GLY A 131 30.01 -12.54 35.28
C GLY A 131 30.27 -11.68 34.04
N ARG A 132 29.28 -11.56 33.15
CA ARG A 132 29.36 -10.75 31.92
C ARG A 132 29.46 -9.25 32.19
N LEU A 133 28.98 -8.76 33.33
CA LEU A 133 29.00 -7.34 33.72
C LEU A 133 30.39 -6.69 33.58
N THR A 134 31.46 -7.38 33.98
CA THR A 134 32.83 -6.82 33.92
C THR A 134 33.33 -6.67 32.49
N LEU A 135 33.04 -7.65 31.63
CA LEU A 135 33.38 -7.61 30.20
C LEU A 135 32.57 -6.51 29.49
N SER A 136 31.26 -6.48 29.74
CA SER A 136 30.35 -5.49 29.18
C SER A 136 30.79 -4.06 29.53
N ARG A 137 31.15 -3.79 30.80
CA ARG A 137 31.65 -2.46 31.20
C ARG A 137 32.95 -2.07 30.51
N ARG A 138 33.89 -3.00 30.30
CA ARG A 138 35.15 -2.73 29.58
C ARG A 138 34.93 -2.44 28.10
N LEU A 139 33.98 -3.12 27.47
CA LEU A 139 33.59 -2.85 26.08
C LEU A 139 32.83 -1.53 25.95
N ASP A 140 32.04 -1.13 26.96
CA ASP A 140 31.44 0.20 27.05
C ASP A 140 32.50 1.30 27.26
N GLU A 141 33.51 1.05 28.09
CA GLU A 141 34.67 1.93 28.29
C GLU A 141 35.45 2.11 26.97
N LEU A 142 35.66 1.04 26.19
CA LEU A 142 36.25 1.10 24.84
C LEU A 142 35.38 1.91 23.87
N GLY A 143 34.06 1.68 23.84
CA GLY A 143 33.14 2.46 23.02
C GLY A 143 33.15 3.95 23.36
N LYS A 144 33.21 4.30 24.66
CA LYS A 144 33.33 5.70 25.12
C LYS A 144 34.64 6.33 24.66
N PHE A 145 35.76 5.63 24.82
CA PHE A 145 37.07 6.10 24.34
C PHE A 145 37.06 6.34 22.83
N ILE A 146 36.40 5.48 22.05
CA ILE A 146 36.31 5.69 20.60
C ILE A 146 35.57 7.00 20.27
N VAL A 147 34.43 7.24 20.92
CA VAL A 147 33.58 8.42 20.65
C VAL A 147 34.15 9.73 21.24
N LEU A 148 34.94 9.67 22.31
CA LEU A 148 35.51 10.84 22.96
C LEU A 148 36.90 11.22 22.44
N ASP A 149 37.77 10.23 22.21
CA ASP A 149 39.21 10.43 21.96
C ASP A 149 39.65 10.04 20.54
N LYS A 150 38.78 9.38 19.75
CA LYS A 150 39.10 8.79 18.44
C LYS A 150 38.07 9.10 17.34
N LEU A 151 37.13 10.00 17.59
CA LEU A 151 36.05 10.30 16.64
C LEU A 151 36.54 10.96 15.35
N GLU A 152 37.64 11.74 15.40
CA GLU A 152 38.28 12.29 14.21
C GLU A 152 38.88 11.20 13.31
N ASP A 153 39.53 10.18 13.89
CA ASP A 153 40.04 9.02 13.15
C ASP A 153 38.87 8.30 12.42
N VAL A 154 37.68 8.22 13.04
CA VAL A 154 36.46 7.70 12.40
C VAL A 154 35.95 8.63 11.29
N TYR A 155 36.00 9.95 11.48
CA TYR A 155 35.61 10.91 10.44
C TYR A 155 36.52 10.87 9.22
N ASP A 156 37.81 10.64 9.37
CA ASP A 156 38.74 10.52 8.24
C ASP A 156 38.45 9.26 7.41
N GLU A 157 38.13 8.15 8.05
CA GLU A 157 37.69 6.93 7.37
C GLU A 157 36.29 7.08 6.72
N LEU A 158 35.39 7.89 7.31
CA LEU A 158 34.10 8.26 6.71
C LEU A 158 34.25 9.22 5.51
N LYS A 159 35.29 10.07 5.48
CA LYS A 159 35.63 10.96 4.34
C LYS A 159 36.44 10.24 3.25
N SER A 160 36.92 9.02 3.51
CA SER A 160 37.76 8.26 2.59
C SER A 160 37.07 7.98 1.24
N GLY A 161 37.86 7.99 0.16
CA GLY A 161 37.37 7.63 -1.17
C GLY A 161 36.90 6.17 -1.26
N GLU A 162 37.54 5.26 -0.51
CA GLU A 162 37.25 3.83 -0.53
C GLU A 162 35.89 3.51 0.12
N THR A 163 35.09 2.64 -0.50
CA THR A 163 33.81 2.18 0.07
C THR A 163 34.01 1.26 1.27
N LYS A 164 35.00 0.36 1.24
CA LYS A 164 35.28 -0.58 2.33
C LYS A 164 35.56 0.14 3.67
N ARG A 165 36.42 1.18 3.64
CA ARG A 165 36.73 2.04 4.80
C ARG A 165 35.51 2.74 5.38
N ARG A 166 34.72 3.40 4.53
CA ARG A 166 33.46 4.06 4.93
C ARG A 166 32.46 3.08 5.55
N ASN A 167 32.35 1.87 5.02
CA ASN A 167 31.48 0.84 5.58
C ASN A 167 31.95 0.39 6.96
N ALA A 168 33.25 0.07 7.11
CA ALA A 168 33.79 -0.34 8.40
C ALA A 168 33.62 0.72 9.49
N ALA A 169 33.79 2.00 9.15
CA ALA A 169 33.53 3.12 10.06
C ALA A 169 32.05 3.24 10.45
N LEU A 170 31.11 3.11 9.49
CA LEU A 170 29.67 3.13 9.78
C LEU A 170 29.24 1.93 10.65
N LEU A 171 29.74 0.73 10.34
CA LEU A 171 29.44 -0.48 11.10
C LEU A 171 30.04 -0.42 12.52
N LEU A 172 31.23 0.15 12.70
CA LEU A 172 31.80 0.41 14.02
C LEU A 172 30.89 1.33 14.85
N MET A 173 30.43 2.43 14.26
CA MET A 173 29.52 3.34 14.95
C MET A 173 28.17 2.69 15.26
N ALA A 174 27.65 1.84 14.38
CA ALA A 174 26.45 1.04 14.64
C ALA A 174 26.66 0.07 15.83
N ALA A 175 27.78 -0.67 15.85
CA ALA A 175 28.12 -1.57 16.95
C ALA A 175 28.23 -0.82 18.30
N ILE A 176 28.87 0.35 18.33
CA ILE A 176 28.94 1.21 19.52
C ILE A 176 27.55 1.62 20.02
N VAL A 177 26.65 2.06 19.12
CA VAL A 177 25.28 2.45 19.47
C VAL A 177 24.48 1.26 20.01
N ARG A 178 24.57 0.08 19.37
CA ARG A 178 23.88 -1.17 19.76
C ARG A 178 24.24 -1.70 21.15
N ARG A 179 25.34 -1.23 21.75
CA ARG A 179 25.70 -1.58 23.14
C ARG A 179 24.71 -1.02 24.16
N GLY A 180 24.01 0.07 23.83
CA GLY A 180 22.86 0.54 24.59
C GLY A 180 22.78 2.06 24.76
N VAL A 181 21.70 2.49 25.44
CA VAL A 181 21.24 3.88 25.54
C VAL A 181 22.33 4.87 25.96
N GLY A 182 23.26 4.48 26.85
CA GLY A 182 24.34 5.35 27.31
C GLY A 182 25.33 5.71 26.20
N LEU A 183 25.77 4.71 25.42
CA LEU A 183 26.65 4.94 24.26
C LEU A 183 25.89 5.59 23.10
N ALA A 184 24.66 5.16 22.83
CA ALA A 184 23.80 5.77 21.83
C ALA A 184 23.57 7.28 22.07
N SER A 185 23.34 7.68 23.33
CA SER A 185 23.18 9.09 23.69
C SER A 185 24.48 9.88 23.54
N LEU A 186 25.63 9.27 23.85
CA LEU A 186 26.94 9.89 23.67
C LEU A 186 27.28 10.09 22.19
N VAL A 187 27.02 9.10 21.33
CA VAL A 187 27.19 9.24 19.89
C VAL A 187 26.28 10.35 19.34
N LEU A 188 25.00 10.38 19.75
CA LEU A 188 24.07 11.43 19.34
C LEU A 188 24.53 12.84 19.75
N GLU A 189 25.21 12.99 20.89
CA GLU A 189 25.73 14.29 21.34
C GLU A 189 27.01 14.73 20.58
N LYS A 190 27.84 13.78 20.14
CA LYS A 190 29.18 14.06 19.59
C LYS A 190 29.32 13.90 18.07
N PHE A 191 28.44 13.13 17.43
CA PHE A 191 28.54 12.81 16.01
C PHE A 191 27.89 13.87 15.12
N ASP A 192 28.61 14.40 14.13
CA ASP A 192 28.05 15.30 13.12
C ASP A 192 27.36 14.51 12.00
N PHE A 193 26.05 14.36 12.08
CA PHE A 193 25.24 13.63 11.09
C PHE A 193 25.29 14.24 9.68
N LYS A 194 25.68 15.50 9.51
CA LYS A 194 25.78 16.17 8.20
C LYS A 194 26.78 15.49 7.27
N ILE A 195 27.82 14.85 7.82
CA ILE A 195 28.82 14.07 7.05
C ILE A 195 28.14 13.01 6.17
N LEU A 196 27.03 12.42 6.64
CA LEU A 196 26.29 11.36 5.97
C LEU A 196 25.44 11.85 4.79
N VAL A 197 25.09 13.14 4.77
CA VAL A 197 24.13 13.78 3.83
C VAL A 197 24.84 14.38 2.60
N SER A 198 26.18 14.47 2.63
CA SER A 198 27.06 15.08 1.61
C SER A 198 26.58 14.96 0.14
N PRO A 199 26.25 16.08 -0.54
CA PRO A 199 25.51 16.08 -1.83
C PRO A 199 26.30 15.53 -3.03
N LYS A 200 27.61 15.31 -2.91
CA LYS A 200 28.45 14.73 -3.98
C LYS A 200 28.07 13.29 -4.37
N GLN A 201 27.23 12.60 -3.60
CA GLN A 201 26.69 11.29 -3.96
C GLN A 201 25.45 11.35 -4.88
N ALA A 202 24.79 12.51 -5.02
CA ALA A 202 23.57 12.67 -5.84
C ALA A 202 23.85 13.05 -7.30
N GLN A 203 24.89 13.85 -7.59
CA GLN A 203 25.15 14.35 -8.95
C GLN A 203 25.67 13.30 -9.93
N ASN A 204 26.31 12.23 -9.46
CA ASN A 204 26.81 11.14 -10.31
C ASN A 204 25.72 10.17 -10.82
N GLN A 205 24.45 10.39 -10.48
CA GLN A 205 23.34 9.47 -10.80
C GLN A 205 22.78 9.63 -12.22
N LYS A 206 23.04 10.74 -12.93
CA LYS A 206 22.47 10.98 -14.27
C LYS A 206 23.21 10.31 -15.43
N LYS A 207 24.40 9.74 -15.21
CA LYS A 207 25.16 8.96 -16.21
C LYS A 207 25.99 7.85 -15.55
N ARG A 208 25.37 6.70 -15.25
CA ARG A 208 26.06 5.40 -15.21
C ARG A 208 25.08 4.23 -15.22
N VAL A 209 25.41 3.24 -16.05
CA VAL A 209 24.88 1.87 -16.04
C VAL A 209 24.92 1.29 -14.62
N VAL A 210 24.03 0.34 -14.33
CA VAL A 210 23.77 -0.29 -13.02
C VAL A 210 25.04 -0.76 -12.30
N ASN A 211 25.69 0.15 -11.57
CA ASN A 211 26.87 -0.13 -10.77
C ASN A 211 26.45 -0.68 -9.40
N LYS A 212 26.42 -2.02 -9.29
CA LYS A 212 26.12 -2.76 -8.04
C LYS A 212 26.93 -2.30 -6.81
N GLY A 213 28.08 -1.64 -6.98
CA GLY A 213 28.94 -1.19 -5.87
C GLY A 213 28.35 -0.12 -4.93
N ASN A 214 27.40 0.70 -5.38
CA ASN A 214 26.87 1.81 -4.57
C ASN A 214 25.95 1.37 -3.40
N TYR A 215 25.29 0.22 -3.52
CA TYR A 215 24.40 -0.30 -2.47
C TYR A 215 25.14 -0.68 -1.17
N SER A 216 26.41 -1.08 -1.27
CA SER A 216 27.23 -1.51 -0.12
C SER A 216 27.31 -0.46 1.00
N VAL A 217 27.44 0.82 0.66
CA VAL A 217 27.50 1.93 1.63
C VAL A 217 26.12 2.30 2.15
N ARG A 218 25.07 2.10 1.34
CA ARG A 218 23.68 2.37 1.74
C ARG A 218 23.25 1.43 2.87
N LYS A 219 23.47 0.11 2.76
CA LYS A 219 23.17 -0.86 3.83
C LYS A 219 23.88 -0.49 5.13
N SER A 220 25.18 -0.15 5.06
CA SER A 220 25.96 0.30 6.24
C SER A 220 25.43 1.60 6.87
N LYS A 221 24.99 2.59 6.07
CA LYS A 221 24.36 3.83 6.57
C LYS A 221 23.01 3.57 7.23
N ILE A 222 22.21 2.66 6.66
CA ILE A 222 20.92 2.23 7.20
C ILE A 222 21.14 1.54 8.54
N GLU A 223 22.05 0.58 8.63
CA GLU A 223 22.40 -0.10 9.88
C GLU A 223 22.80 0.89 10.99
N PHE A 224 23.65 1.87 10.67
CA PHE A 224 24.02 2.91 11.63
C PHE A 224 22.81 3.74 12.09
N GLY A 225 22.02 4.31 11.18
CA GLY A 225 20.87 5.14 11.55
C GLY A 225 19.74 4.38 12.27
N MET A 226 19.55 3.11 11.93
CA MET A 226 18.54 2.24 12.57
C MET A 226 18.98 1.75 13.95
N SER A 227 20.29 1.62 14.21
CA SER A 227 20.80 1.17 15.53
C SER A 227 20.35 2.02 16.72
N PHE A 228 20.14 3.32 16.51
CA PHE A 228 19.56 4.21 17.53
C PHE A 228 18.09 3.89 17.83
N LEU A 229 17.35 3.40 16.83
CA LEU A 229 15.94 3.04 16.97
C LEU A 229 15.80 1.65 17.61
N GLU A 230 16.68 0.70 17.30
CA GLU A 230 16.77 -0.62 17.95
C GLU A 230 16.82 -0.52 19.48
N CYS A 231 17.55 0.48 20.00
CA CYS A 231 17.69 0.76 21.43
C CYS A 231 16.35 1.05 22.14
N GLY A 232 15.30 1.46 21.41
CA GLY A 232 13.92 1.58 21.91
C GLY A 232 13.69 2.58 23.05
N ASN A 233 14.67 3.37 23.46
CA ASN A 233 14.54 4.25 24.62
C ASN A 233 13.78 5.54 24.26
N PRO A 234 12.66 5.87 24.93
CA PRO A 234 11.84 7.02 24.57
C PRO A 234 12.54 8.38 24.51
N ARG A 235 13.56 8.61 25.37
CA ARG A 235 14.32 9.86 25.35
C ARG A 235 15.24 9.91 24.13
N LEU A 236 15.96 8.82 23.87
CA LEU A 236 16.84 8.69 22.71
C LEU A 236 16.05 8.83 21.40
N LEU A 237 14.96 8.08 21.25
CA LEU A 237 14.08 8.11 20.08
C LEU A 237 13.59 9.54 19.79
N ARG A 238 13.14 10.28 20.81
CA ARG A 238 12.67 11.66 20.67
C ARG A 238 13.77 12.62 20.18
N TRP A 239 15.04 12.37 20.48
CA TRP A 239 16.15 13.21 20.02
C TRP A 239 16.65 12.79 18.64
N ILE A 240 17.00 11.51 18.42
CA ILE A 240 17.55 11.06 17.14
C ILE A 240 16.57 11.29 15.98
N LEU A 241 15.25 11.12 16.18
CA LEU A 241 14.24 11.38 15.14
C LEU A 241 14.13 12.86 14.72
N GLN A 242 14.84 13.79 15.39
CA GLN A 242 14.97 15.18 14.94
C GLN A 242 16.02 15.34 13.83
N GLU A 243 16.91 14.35 13.63
CA GLU A 243 17.83 14.26 12.49
C GLU A 243 17.09 13.85 11.22
N LYS A 244 16.23 14.76 10.74
CA LYS A 244 15.30 14.53 9.63
C LYS A 244 16.01 14.10 8.35
N GLU A 245 17.19 14.66 8.07
CA GLU A 245 17.95 14.35 6.86
C GLU A 245 18.46 12.91 6.83
N LEU A 246 18.87 12.38 7.99
CA LEU A 246 19.28 10.97 8.14
C LEU A 246 18.12 10.04 7.81
N TYR A 247 16.99 10.19 8.50
CA TYR A 247 15.84 9.30 8.30
C TYR A 247 15.14 9.50 6.97
N TYR A 248 15.11 10.72 6.42
CA TYR A 248 14.66 10.94 5.05
C TYR A 248 15.57 10.23 4.04
N GLY A 249 16.89 10.28 4.20
CA GLY A 249 17.85 9.56 3.35
C GLY A 249 17.70 8.03 3.42
N ILE A 250 17.37 7.50 4.60
CA ILE A 250 17.02 6.07 4.79
C ILE A 250 15.70 5.75 4.08
N LEU A 251 14.64 6.53 4.32
CA LEU A 251 13.26 6.24 3.92
C LEU A 251 12.84 6.68 2.51
N ARG A 252 13.70 7.37 1.75
CA ARG A 252 13.36 7.87 0.40
C ARG A 252 13.58 6.84 -0.70
N ASP A 253 14.60 6.00 -0.57
CA ASP A 253 15.04 5.06 -1.60
C ASP A 253 14.92 3.59 -1.16
N LEU A 254 14.14 3.33 -0.10
CA LEU A 254 13.95 2.02 0.54
C LEU A 254 13.43 0.94 -0.42
N GLY A 255 12.64 1.33 -1.43
CA GLY A 255 12.12 0.42 -2.45
C GLY A 255 13.15 -0.07 -3.46
N ASN A 256 14.39 0.42 -3.39
CA ASN A 256 15.53 -0.07 -4.18
C ASN A 256 16.47 -0.97 -3.36
N ASP A 257 16.25 -1.13 -2.06
CA ASP A 257 17.05 -2.00 -1.19
C ASP A 257 16.59 -3.46 -1.27
N ASP A 258 17.41 -4.38 -0.74
CA ASP A 258 17.08 -5.81 -0.66
C ASP A 258 15.96 -6.12 0.35
N GLU A 259 15.28 -7.27 0.18
CA GLU A 259 14.13 -7.66 1.02
C GLU A 259 14.48 -7.66 2.52
N GLU A 260 15.67 -8.16 2.89
CA GLU A 260 16.14 -8.17 4.28
C GLU A 260 16.25 -6.75 4.84
N THR A 261 16.86 -5.82 4.09
CA THR A 261 17.00 -4.41 4.47
C THR A 261 15.64 -3.73 4.61
N ILE A 262 14.68 -4.00 3.71
CA ILE A 262 13.31 -3.44 3.80
C ILE A 262 12.61 -3.97 5.05
N VAL A 263 12.62 -5.29 5.26
CA VAL A 263 12.00 -5.95 6.42
C VAL A 263 12.62 -5.45 7.72
N TYR A 264 13.95 -5.32 7.79
CA TYR A 264 14.68 -4.77 8.93
C TYR A 264 14.24 -3.34 9.27
N VAL A 265 14.28 -2.43 8.29
CA VAL A 265 13.92 -1.01 8.51
C VAL A 265 12.49 -0.88 9.00
N LEU A 266 11.54 -1.57 8.35
CA LEU A 266 10.13 -1.43 8.64
C LEU A 266 9.72 -2.15 9.95
N SER A 267 10.33 -3.29 10.27
CA SER A 267 10.11 -3.96 11.55
C SER A 267 10.62 -3.11 12.72
N VAL A 268 11.81 -2.52 12.63
CA VAL A 268 12.33 -1.64 13.70
C VAL A 268 11.44 -0.40 13.87
N LEU A 269 10.95 0.20 12.79
CA LEU A 269 9.99 1.32 12.87
C LEU A 269 8.67 0.89 13.54
N ARG A 270 8.09 -0.23 13.10
CA ARG A 270 6.87 -0.81 13.68
C ARG A 270 7.04 -1.05 15.18
N ASP A 271 8.07 -1.80 15.56
CA ASP A 271 8.24 -2.37 16.90
C ASP A 271 8.83 -1.40 17.93
N LYS A 272 9.58 -0.37 17.48
CA LYS A 272 10.27 0.58 18.37
C LYS A 272 9.75 2.02 18.30
N VAL A 273 9.13 2.44 17.19
CA VAL A 273 8.70 3.85 16.99
C VAL A 273 7.19 3.98 16.97
N LEU A 274 6.47 3.10 16.24
CA LEU A 274 5.02 3.16 16.07
C LEU A 274 4.22 2.55 17.23
N THR A 275 4.88 1.86 18.17
CA THR A 275 4.24 1.36 19.41
C THR A 275 3.91 2.50 20.40
N PRO A 276 2.88 2.36 21.26
CA PRO A 276 2.61 3.34 22.32
C PRO A 276 3.79 3.56 23.28
N ASP A 277 4.54 2.49 23.58
CA ASP A 277 5.65 2.48 24.52
C ASP A 277 6.85 3.35 24.11
N SER A 278 6.95 3.72 22.83
CA SER A 278 8.02 4.60 22.33
C SER A 278 7.95 6.01 22.92
N LEU A 279 6.75 6.44 23.37
CA LEU A 279 6.40 7.81 23.79
C LEU A 279 6.82 8.91 22.79
N VAL A 280 7.14 8.54 21.54
CA VAL A 280 7.45 9.48 20.46
C VAL A 280 6.17 10.23 20.09
N PRO A 281 6.13 11.57 20.15
CA PRO A 281 4.91 12.33 19.85
C PRO A 281 4.37 12.06 18.44
N PRO A 282 3.03 12.04 18.23
CA PRO A 282 2.43 11.78 16.91
C PRO A 282 2.98 12.69 15.80
N SER A 283 3.23 13.96 16.11
CA SER A 283 3.84 14.92 15.19
C SER A 283 5.21 14.48 14.70
N LEU A 284 6.06 13.93 15.58
CA LEU A 284 7.41 13.48 15.22
C LEU A 284 7.37 12.17 14.41
N ARG A 285 6.46 11.24 14.75
CA ARG A 285 6.20 10.04 13.94
C ARG A 285 5.78 10.43 12.51
N SER A 286 4.85 11.38 12.38
CA SER A 286 4.31 11.82 11.08
C SER A 286 5.34 12.49 10.14
N VAL A 287 6.50 12.92 10.65
CA VAL A 287 7.57 13.50 9.82
C VAL A 287 8.29 12.43 8.99
N LEU A 288 8.42 11.21 9.53
CA LEU A 288 9.03 10.08 8.81
C LEU A 288 8.23 9.68 7.57
N PHE A 289 6.90 9.77 7.65
CA PHE A 289 5.98 9.35 6.60
C PHE A 289 5.56 10.54 5.72
N GLY A 290 6.57 11.21 5.13
CA GLY A 290 6.36 12.21 4.08
C GLY A 290 5.75 11.61 2.80
N SER A 291 5.28 12.45 1.87
CA SER A 291 4.58 11.98 0.66
C SER A 291 5.42 10.99 -0.15
N GLY A 292 6.70 11.30 -0.42
CA GLY A 292 7.60 10.39 -1.14
C GLY A 292 7.81 9.04 -0.45
N THR A 293 7.93 9.03 0.89
CA THR A 293 8.03 7.79 1.67
C THR A 293 6.73 6.99 1.62
N LEU A 294 5.57 7.62 1.79
CA LEU A 294 4.27 6.94 1.69
C LEU A 294 4.04 6.35 0.29
N GLU A 295 4.41 7.06 -0.76
CA GLU A 295 4.36 6.57 -2.15
C GLU A 295 5.28 5.37 -2.37
N GLN A 296 6.48 5.39 -1.80
CA GLN A 296 7.39 4.25 -1.86
C GLN A 296 6.89 3.04 -1.06
N LEU A 297 6.36 3.24 0.15
CA LEU A 297 5.74 2.16 0.91
C LEU A 297 4.52 1.58 0.17
N ALA A 298 3.76 2.42 -0.54
CA ALA A 298 2.69 1.94 -1.42
C ALA A 298 3.25 1.08 -2.56
N LEU A 299 4.34 1.50 -3.21
CA LEU A 299 4.99 0.70 -4.26
C LEU A 299 5.51 -0.65 -3.73
N ILE A 300 6.12 -0.68 -2.54
CA ILE A 300 6.60 -1.92 -1.89
C ILE A 300 5.41 -2.84 -1.54
N SER A 301 4.42 -2.32 -0.81
CA SER A 301 3.23 -3.10 -0.41
C SER A 301 2.40 -3.61 -1.59
N GLY A 302 2.49 -2.93 -2.74
CA GLY A 302 1.82 -3.33 -3.98
C GLY A 302 2.59 -4.33 -4.84
N ASN A 303 3.79 -4.78 -4.43
CA ASN A 303 4.58 -5.76 -5.17
C ASN A 303 4.11 -7.20 -4.88
N PRO A 304 3.50 -7.92 -5.84
CA PRO A 304 3.00 -9.28 -5.61
C PRO A 304 4.12 -10.33 -5.42
N ILE A 305 5.37 -9.99 -5.73
CA ILE A 305 6.55 -10.84 -5.53
C ILE A 305 7.34 -10.39 -4.28
N GLY A 306 6.89 -9.32 -3.60
CA GLY A 306 7.63 -8.69 -2.50
C GLY A 306 7.65 -9.48 -1.19
N GLY A 307 6.89 -10.57 -1.08
CA GLY A 307 6.91 -11.46 0.09
C GLY A 307 6.77 -10.71 1.42
N SER A 308 7.70 -10.96 2.34
CA SER A 308 7.67 -10.37 3.68
C SER A 308 7.81 -8.85 3.64
N SER A 309 8.52 -8.31 2.64
CA SER A 309 8.67 -6.85 2.48
C SER A 309 7.38 -6.15 2.06
N ALA A 310 6.52 -6.81 1.27
CA ALA A 310 5.23 -6.26 0.88
C ALA A 310 4.25 -6.24 2.07
N ASP A 311 4.24 -7.32 2.85
CA ASP A 311 3.36 -7.49 4.01
C ASP A 311 3.69 -6.48 5.12
N ILE A 312 4.97 -6.32 5.49
CA ILE A 312 5.39 -5.35 6.51
C ILE A 312 5.19 -3.90 6.05
N ALA A 313 5.35 -3.61 4.76
CA ALA A 313 5.05 -2.29 4.21
C ALA A 313 3.54 -2.00 4.24
N HIS A 314 2.69 -3.00 4.01
CA HIS A 314 1.25 -2.87 4.16
C HIS A 314 0.86 -2.65 5.62
N GLU A 315 1.39 -3.44 6.56
CA GLU A 315 1.14 -3.30 8.00
C GLU A 315 1.52 -1.89 8.50
N VAL A 316 2.73 -1.42 8.17
CA VAL A 316 3.18 -0.06 8.52
C VAL A 316 2.28 1.01 7.91
N LEU A 317 1.86 0.86 6.65
CA LEU A 317 0.90 1.79 6.02
C LEU A 317 -0.44 1.82 6.74
N VAL A 318 -0.99 0.66 7.12
CA VAL A 318 -2.24 0.59 7.90
C VAL A 318 -2.05 1.30 9.24
N MET A 319 -0.98 1.02 9.98
CA MET A 319 -0.70 1.68 11.27
C MET A 319 -0.62 3.21 11.13
N VAL A 320 0.15 3.74 10.17
CA VAL A 320 0.36 5.19 10.07
C VAL A 320 -0.84 5.93 9.49
N CYS A 321 -1.60 5.29 8.58
CA CYS A 321 -2.73 5.91 7.91
C CYS A 321 -4.06 5.76 8.67
N THR A 322 -4.16 4.88 9.68
CA THR A 322 -5.43 4.61 10.37
C THR A 322 -5.42 4.89 11.88
N ASP A 323 -4.27 4.82 12.56
CA ASP A 323 -4.15 5.18 13.98
C ASP A 323 -3.79 6.68 14.15
N PRO A 324 -4.63 7.50 14.82
CA PRO A 324 -4.31 8.89 15.12
C PRO A 324 -3.01 9.10 15.91
N LEU A 325 -2.59 8.14 16.74
CA LEU A 325 -1.36 8.22 17.53
C LEU A 325 -0.09 8.22 16.66
N ASN A 326 -0.18 7.79 15.39
CA ASN A 326 0.90 7.89 14.42
C ASN A 326 0.90 9.22 13.63
N GLY A 327 -0.09 10.08 13.86
CA GLY A 327 -0.05 11.51 13.54
C GLY A 327 -0.45 11.91 12.11
N LEU A 328 -0.69 10.96 11.20
CA LEU A 328 -1.30 11.28 9.90
C LEU A 328 -2.83 11.27 9.98
N MET A 329 -3.43 10.25 10.59
CA MET A 329 -4.88 10.20 10.79
C MET A 329 -5.32 11.31 11.75
N PRO A 330 -6.24 12.22 11.38
CA PRO A 330 -6.83 13.16 12.32
C PRO A 330 -7.63 12.43 13.41
N ASP A 331 -7.65 12.99 14.61
CA ASP A 331 -8.72 12.75 15.57
C ASP A 331 -9.10 14.00 16.35
N LEU A 332 -10.24 14.58 15.98
CA LEU A 332 -10.77 15.79 16.61
C LEU A 332 -11.60 15.52 17.88
N ASN A 333 -11.99 14.25 18.09
CA ASN A 333 -12.87 13.86 19.20
C ASN A 333 -12.09 13.40 20.43
N ALA A 334 -10.78 13.14 20.28
CA ALA A 334 -9.88 12.86 21.39
C ALA A 334 -9.86 14.00 22.42
N LYS A 335 -9.58 13.64 23.69
CA LYS A 335 -9.34 14.58 24.80
C LYS A 335 -8.30 15.67 24.46
N TYR A 336 -7.34 15.34 23.59
CA TYR A 336 -6.39 16.28 23.01
C TYR A 336 -6.48 16.16 21.48
N PRO A 337 -7.14 17.09 20.79
CA PRO A 337 -7.39 16.98 19.35
C PRO A 337 -6.11 16.87 18.51
N LEU A 338 -6.00 15.77 17.76
CA LEU A 338 -4.93 15.50 16.82
C LEU A 338 -5.36 15.98 15.43
N LYS A 339 -4.71 17.02 14.90
CA LYS A 339 -5.08 17.61 13.59
C LYS A 339 -4.85 16.65 12.40
N GLY A 340 -3.92 15.70 12.54
CA GLY A 340 -3.48 14.81 11.46
C GLY A 340 -2.85 15.57 10.28
N ASN A 341 -2.71 14.87 9.15
CA ASN A 341 -2.37 15.46 7.86
C ASN A 341 -3.33 14.95 6.77
N ARG A 342 -4.56 15.48 6.78
CA ARG A 342 -5.64 15.10 5.85
C ARG A 342 -5.24 15.22 4.38
N LYS A 343 -4.50 16.27 4.01
CA LYS A 343 -4.03 16.47 2.63
C LYS A 343 -3.11 15.33 2.20
N ARG A 344 -2.08 15.01 2.99
CA ARG A 344 -1.14 13.93 2.67
C ARG A 344 -1.81 12.57 2.56
N LEU A 345 -2.80 12.28 3.42
CA LEU A 345 -3.60 11.06 3.32
C LEU A 345 -4.42 11.02 2.04
N LEU A 346 -5.14 12.10 1.70
CA LEU A 346 -5.93 12.18 0.48
C LEU A 346 -5.07 12.08 -0.79
N ASP A 347 -3.90 12.72 -0.80
CA ASP A 347 -2.92 12.63 -1.89
C ASP A 347 -2.39 11.19 -2.06
N LEU A 348 -2.15 10.46 -0.96
CA LEU A 348 -1.81 9.03 -0.99
C LEU A 348 -2.97 8.20 -1.54
N MET A 349 -4.20 8.38 -1.02
CA MET A 349 -5.39 7.63 -1.43
C MET A 349 -5.63 7.70 -2.94
N LYS A 350 -5.39 8.86 -3.57
CA LYS A 350 -5.46 9.06 -5.03
C LYS A 350 -4.38 8.31 -5.82
N LYS A 351 -3.21 8.08 -5.22
CA LYS A 351 -2.07 7.35 -5.83
C LYS A 351 -2.16 5.82 -5.65
N LEU A 352 -3.02 5.32 -4.76
CA LEU A 352 -3.24 3.88 -4.56
C LEU A 352 -3.92 3.24 -5.79
N LYS A 353 -3.35 2.13 -6.28
CA LYS A 353 -3.94 1.32 -7.37
C LYS A 353 -5.00 0.35 -6.84
N ALA A 354 -5.94 0.84 -6.03
CA ALA A 354 -6.96 0.06 -5.31
C ALA A 354 -7.95 -0.72 -6.19
N LYS A 355 -7.95 -0.48 -7.51
CA LYS A 355 -8.70 -1.27 -8.50
C LYS A 355 -7.98 -2.56 -8.95
N ASP A 356 -6.66 -2.61 -8.79
CA ASP A 356 -5.78 -3.68 -9.31
C ASP A 356 -5.03 -4.43 -8.20
N ILE A 357 -4.67 -3.76 -7.10
CA ILE A 357 -3.79 -4.27 -6.04
C ILE A 357 -4.56 -4.47 -4.72
N GLY A 358 -4.48 -5.68 -4.15
CA GLY A 358 -5.17 -6.08 -2.91
C GLY A 358 -4.85 -5.21 -1.71
N HIS A 359 -3.58 -5.13 -1.31
CA HIS A 359 -3.12 -4.28 -0.19
C HIS A 359 -3.49 -2.79 -0.36
N HIS A 360 -3.53 -2.28 -1.59
CA HIS A 360 -3.97 -0.90 -1.86
C HIS A 360 -5.47 -0.72 -1.67
N ARG A 361 -6.26 -1.72 -2.04
CA ARG A 361 -7.70 -1.75 -1.79
C ARG A 361 -7.97 -1.80 -0.28
N GLU A 362 -7.39 -2.77 0.41
CA GLU A 362 -7.54 -2.95 1.86
C GLU A 362 -7.15 -1.69 2.65
N LEU A 363 -6.01 -1.08 2.33
CA LEU A 363 -5.58 0.17 2.96
C LEU A 363 -6.60 1.30 2.73
N LEU A 364 -7.08 1.48 1.50
CA LEU A 364 -8.06 2.52 1.17
C LEU A 364 -9.38 2.30 1.91
N LEU A 365 -9.90 1.07 1.92
CA LEU A 365 -11.13 0.70 2.65
C LEU A 365 -10.96 0.93 4.16
N THR A 366 -9.81 0.57 4.73
CA THR A 366 -9.54 0.74 6.17
C THR A 366 -9.42 2.21 6.57
N ILE A 367 -8.83 3.07 5.73
CA ILE A 367 -8.80 4.53 5.94
C ILE A 367 -10.23 5.12 5.93
N VAL A 368 -11.07 4.69 4.99
CA VAL A 368 -12.47 5.17 4.88
C VAL A 368 -13.32 4.68 6.06
N ASN A 369 -13.17 3.42 6.46
CA ASN A 369 -13.79 2.83 7.65
C ASN A 369 -13.37 3.56 8.93
N GLY A 370 -12.08 3.90 9.08
CA GLY A 370 -11.59 4.66 10.24
C GLY A 370 -12.02 6.13 10.25
N ARG A 371 -12.21 6.77 9.09
CA ARG A 371 -12.58 8.19 9.00
C ARG A 371 -13.38 8.51 7.72
N PRO A 372 -14.72 8.43 7.77
CA PRO A 372 -15.59 8.72 6.62
C PRO A 372 -15.35 10.08 5.93
N SER A 373 -14.90 11.11 6.65
CA SER A 373 -14.57 12.41 6.04
C SER A 373 -13.44 12.37 5.01
N LEU A 374 -12.52 11.39 5.10
CA LEU A 374 -11.53 11.15 4.05
C LEU A 374 -12.16 10.41 2.87
N GLY A 375 -13.11 9.50 3.12
CA GLY A 375 -13.91 8.83 2.09
C GLY A 375 -14.73 9.82 1.25
N SER A 376 -15.45 10.75 1.88
CA SER A 376 -16.20 11.79 1.15
C SER A 376 -15.27 12.62 0.26
N ALA A 377 -14.16 13.12 0.81
CA ALA A 377 -13.22 13.93 0.03
C ALA A 377 -12.57 13.15 -1.13
N TYR A 378 -12.35 11.85 -0.96
CA TYR A 378 -11.89 10.97 -2.04
C TYR A 378 -12.97 10.73 -3.10
N MET A 379 -14.24 10.61 -2.71
CA MET A 379 -15.38 10.46 -3.63
C MET A 379 -15.64 11.73 -4.46
N ASP A 380 -15.40 12.92 -3.90
CA ASP A 380 -15.53 14.19 -4.62
C ASP A 380 -14.47 14.34 -5.74
N GLU A 381 -13.31 13.71 -5.59
CA GLU A 381 -12.20 13.71 -6.55
C GLU A 381 -11.97 12.32 -7.21
N PHE A 382 -13.03 11.51 -7.30
CA PHE A 382 -12.93 10.12 -7.75
C PHE A 382 -12.49 10.01 -9.22
N SER A 383 -11.31 9.42 -9.44
CA SER A 383 -10.58 9.52 -10.72
C SER A 383 -11.10 8.63 -11.86
N PHE A 384 -12.12 7.79 -11.63
CA PHE A 384 -12.61 6.83 -12.62
C PHE A 384 -14.03 7.19 -13.08
N SER A 385 -14.27 7.16 -14.39
CA SER A 385 -15.62 7.31 -14.94
C SER A 385 -16.50 6.15 -14.50
N LEU A 386 -17.67 6.49 -13.94
CA LEU A 386 -18.69 5.52 -13.52
C LEU A 386 -19.84 5.39 -14.53
N GLU A 387 -19.80 6.05 -15.69
CA GLU A 387 -20.82 5.91 -16.73
C GLU A 387 -20.90 4.44 -17.19
N PRO A 388 -22.09 3.81 -17.24
CA PRO A 388 -22.19 2.36 -17.34
C PRO A 388 -21.70 1.85 -18.69
N CYS A 389 -20.66 0.99 -18.67
CA CYS A 389 -20.09 0.40 -19.87
C CYS A 389 -19.52 -1.00 -19.59
N SER A 390 -19.42 -1.82 -20.64
CA SER A 390 -19.00 -3.23 -20.53
C SER A 390 -17.48 -3.43 -20.36
N SER A 391 -16.74 -2.44 -19.85
CA SER A 391 -15.27 -2.51 -19.77
C SER A 391 -14.79 -3.15 -18.46
N PRO A 392 -13.67 -3.90 -18.47
CA PRO A 392 -13.09 -4.48 -17.25
C PRO A 392 -12.60 -3.41 -16.27
N ASN A 393 -12.19 -2.23 -16.77
CA ASN A 393 -11.84 -1.07 -15.95
C ASN A 393 -13.06 -0.51 -15.21
N TRP A 394 -14.23 -0.41 -15.88
CA TRP A 394 -15.46 0.02 -15.23
C TRP A 394 -15.94 -1.01 -14.19
N LEU A 395 -15.86 -2.31 -14.49
CA LEU A 395 -16.16 -3.37 -13.52
C LEU A 395 -15.25 -3.32 -12.28
N ALA A 396 -13.97 -2.98 -12.47
CA ALA A 396 -13.05 -2.74 -11.36
C ALA A 396 -13.44 -1.49 -10.53
N ALA A 397 -13.81 -0.39 -11.20
CA ALA A 397 -14.19 0.86 -10.56
C ALA A 397 -15.51 0.75 -9.79
N ILE A 398 -16.57 0.15 -10.36
CA ILE A 398 -17.85 -0.03 -9.66
C ILE A 398 -17.71 -0.98 -8.47
N SER A 399 -16.91 -2.04 -8.59
CA SER A 399 -16.58 -2.93 -7.48
C SER A 399 -15.86 -2.16 -6.36
N LEU A 400 -14.87 -1.31 -6.71
CA LEU A 400 -14.16 -0.47 -5.72
C LEU A 400 -15.07 0.53 -5.01
N VAL A 401 -15.92 1.27 -5.75
CA VAL A 401 -16.88 2.21 -5.15
C VAL A 401 -17.86 1.49 -4.24
N THR A 402 -18.33 0.30 -4.64
CA THR A 402 -19.29 -0.49 -3.83
C THR A 402 -18.66 -0.97 -2.52
N ASP A 403 -17.39 -1.39 -2.54
CA ASP A 403 -16.66 -1.74 -1.32
C ASP A 403 -16.40 -0.50 -0.43
N LEU A 404 -16.12 0.67 -1.02
CA LEU A 404 -15.96 1.92 -0.27
C LEU A 404 -17.26 2.37 0.44
N VAL A 405 -18.41 2.24 -0.26
CA VAL A 405 -19.74 2.49 0.31
C VAL A 405 -19.99 1.55 1.50
N SER A 406 -19.86 0.24 1.29
CA SER A 406 -20.09 -0.77 2.35
C SER A 406 -19.10 -0.69 3.52
N SER A 407 -17.87 -0.20 3.28
CA SER A 407 -16.87 0.04 4.33
C SER A 407 -17.08 1.34 5.12
N THR A 408 -18.09 2.16 4.78
CA THR A 408 -18.32 3.45 5.44
C THR A 408 -18.87 3.25 6.86
N ASN A 409 -18.03 3.50 7.87
CA ASN A 409 -18.41 3.26 9.26
C ASN A 409 -19.41 4.29 9.79
N THR A 410 -20.68 3.90 9.76
CA THR A 410 -21.79 4.71 10.24
C THR A 410 -21.83 4.85 11.76
N SER A 411 -21.18 3.95 12.52
CA SER A 411 -21.19 4.00 13.99
C SER A 411 -20.20 5.03 14.57
N LEU A 412 -19.13 5.35 13.83
CA LEU A 412 -18.20 6.42 14.20
C LEU A 412 -18.83 7.82 14.13
N TYR A 413 -19.96 7.97 13.43
CA TYR A 413 -20.74 9.21 13.38
C TYR A 413 -21.23 9.69 14.76
N LEU A 414 -21.56 8.74 15.66
CA LEU A 414 -22.01 9.04 17.03
C LEU A 414 -20.99 8.66 18.11
N SER A 415 -19.85 8.08 17.73
CA SER A 415 -18.87 7.59 18.71
C SER A 415 -18.27 8.73 19.54
N TYR A 416 -18.34 8.54 20.85
CA TYR A 416 -18.31 9.55 21.90
C TYR A 416 -16.99 10.35 22.02
N PRO A 417 -17.01 11.61 22.50
CA PRO A 417 -18.17 12.40 22.90
C PRO A 417 -18.71 13.21 21.71
N ALA A 418 -19.88 12.83 21.22
CA ALA A 418 -20.62 13.66 20.28
C ALA A 418 -20.88 15.05 20.91
N PRO A 419 -20.60 16.17 20.20
CA PRO A 419 -20.98 17.51 20.68
C PRO A 419 -22.52 17.67 20.80
N TRP A 420 -23.27 16.80 20.13
CA TRP A 420 -24.72 16.75 19.99
C TRP A 420 -25.50 16.25 21.22
N LYS A 421 -24.97 16.44 22.45
CA LYS A 421 -25.62 15.94 23.70
C LYS A 421 -27.01 16.52 23.99
N HIS A 422 -27.40 17.60 23.32
CA HIS A 422 -28.67 18.29 23.54
C HIS A 422 -29.44 18.70 22.28
N ASP A 423 -28.81 18.65 21.09
CA ASP A 423 -29.49 18.98 19.83
C ASP A 423 -28.85 18.20 18.66
N PRO A 424 -29.65 17.66 17.72
CA PRO A 424 -29.13 17.02 16.52
C PRO A 424 -28.54 18.02 15.52
N PRO A 425 -27.58 17.59 14.69
CA PRO A 425 -27.12 18.37 13.55
C PRO A 425 -28.23 18.55 12.49
N THR A 426 -28.09 19.56 11.64
CA THR A 426 -28.95 19.74 10.45
C THR A 426 -28.53 18.82 9.31
N VAL A 427 -29.41 18.61 8.34
CA VAL A 427 -29.12 17.84 7.11
C VAL A 427 -27.96 18.44 6.32
N ASP A 428 -27.84 19.77 6.34
CA ASP A 428 -26.78 20.53 5.65
C ASP A 428 -25.47 20.62 6.45
N SER A 429 -25.39 20.00 7.63
CA SER A 429 -24.15 19.94 8.41
C SER A 429 -23.06 19.17 7.64
N PRO A 430 -21.77 19.57 7.77
CA PRO A 430 -20.69 18.91 7.04
C PRO A 430 -20.53 17.43 7.42
N GLU A 431 -20.91 17.05 8.64
CA GLU A 431 -20.91 15.65 9.09
C GLU A 431 -21.99 14.81 8.39
N VAL A 432 -23.23 15.32 8.27
CA VAL A 432 -24.31 14.60 7.55
C VAL A 432 -24.02 14.55 6.06
N GLN A 433 -23.60 15.66 5.46
CA GLN A 433 -23.26 15.73 4.03
C GLN A 433 -22.09 14.81 3.67
N CYS A 434 -21.07 14.73 4.53
CA CYS A 434 -20.00 13.74 4.41
C CYS A 434 -20.54 12.31 4.38
N MET A 435 -21.41 11.95 5.32
CA MET A 435 -21.96 10.59 5.40
C MET A 435 -22.82 10.26 4.17
N LEU A 436 -23.67 11.20 3.74
CA LEU A 436 -24.48 11.05 2.53
C LEU A 436 -23.62 10.87 1.28
N ASN A 437 -22.54 11.64 1.12
CA ASN A 437 -21.64 11.54 -0.04
C ASN A 437 -20.79 10.25 -0.03
N CYS A 438 -20.50 9.68 1.14
CA CYS A 438 -19.92 8.34 1.24
C CYS A 438 -20.90 7.23 0.81
N ILE A 439 -22.19 7.37 1.13
CA ILE A 439 -23.22 6.36 0.84
C ILE A 439 -23.71 6.43 -0.61
N VAL A 440 -23.95 7.64 -1.13
CA VAL A 440 -24.34 7.90 -2.53
C VAL A 440 -23.45 8.99 -3.12
N PRO A 441 -22.25 8.64 -3.64
CA PRO A 441 -21.35 9.60 -4.25
C PRO A 441 -21.99 10.38 -5.40
N ARG A 442 -21.71 11.68 -5.51
CA ARG A 442 -22.24 12.53 -6.60
C ARG A 442 -21.93 12.00 -8.01
N ALA A 443 -20.79 11.34 -8.19
CA ALA A 443 -20.40 10.69 -9.43
C ALA A 443 -21.35 9.56 -9.86
N PHE A 444 -22.12 8.98 -8.94
CA PHE A 444 -23.06 7.88 -9.19
C PHE A 444 -24.52 8.34 -9.09
N SER A 445 -24.87 9.32 -9.93
CA SER A 445 -26.22 9.92 -9.95
C SER A 445 -27.35 8.92 -10.26
N ARG A 446 -28.57 9.28 -9.87
CA ARG A 446 -29.84 8.62 -10.24
C ARG A 446 -29.90 8.19 -11.71
N MET A 447 -29.39 9.03 -12.63
CA MET A 447 -29.36 8.76 -14.07
C MET A 447 -28.39 7.62 -14.42
N VAL A 448 -27.17 7.65 -13.85
CA VAL A 448 -26.14 6.61 -14.03
C VAL A 448 -26.66 5.25 -13.54
N ILE A 449 -27.25 5.22 -12.34
CA ILE A 449 -27.81 3.98 -11.77
C ILE A 449 -28.94 3.44 -12.65
N ASN A 450 -29.89 4.29 -13.07
CA ASN A 450 -31.00 3.89 -13.94
C ASN A 450 -30.52 3.33 -15.29
N ARG A 451 -29.52 3.97 -15.93
CA ARG A 451 -28.91 3.48 -17.18
C ARG A 451 -28.28 2.12 -16.97
N GLY A 452 -27.49 1.94 -15.91
CA GLY A 452 -26.78 0.70 -15.64
C GLY A 452 -27.70 -0.48 -15.31
N LEU A 453 -28.76 -0.25 -14.53
CA LEU A 453 -29.78 -1.29 -14.25
C LEU A 453 -30.55 -1.73 -15.51
N GLN A 454 -30.68 -0.86 -16.51
CA GLN A 454 -31.35 -1.14 -17.78
C GLN A 454 -30.39 -1.55 -18.91
N HIS A 455 -29.08 -1.52 -18.68
CA HIS A 455 -28.04 -1.76 -19.69
C HIS A 455 -28.05 -3.21 -20.20
N ASP A 456 -27.88 -3.45 -21.52
CA ASP A 456 -28.04 -4.79 -22.11
C ASP A 456 -27.10 -5.86 -21.54
N ASN A 457 -25.85 -5.51 -21.21
CA ASN A 457 -24.89 -6.42 -20.58
C ASN A 457 -25.27 -6.73 -19.11
N ILE A 458 -25.42 -8.02 -18.81
CA ILE A 458 -25.76 -8.57 -17.48
C ILE A 458 -24.78 -8.17 -16.37
N PHE A 459 -23.47 -8.11 -16.63
CA PHE A 459 -22.47 -7.72 -15.64
C PHE A 459 -22.59 -6.24 -15.23
N VAL A 460 -22.99 -5.38 -16.16
CA VAL A 460 -23.26 -3.96 -15.88
C VAL A 460 -24.51 -3.82 -15.01
N LYS A 461 -25.57 -4.59 -15.28
CA LYS A 461 -26.76 -4.65 -14.40
C LYS A 461 -26.37 -5.09 -12.99
N HIS A 462 -25.58 -6.16 -12.85
CA HIS A 462 -25.15 -6.67 -11.54
C HIS A 462 -24.26 -5.68 -10.79
N GLY A 463 -23.33 -5.00 -11.45
CA GLY A 463 -22.49 -3.96 -10.82
C GLY A 463 -23.33 -2.83 -10.23
N CYS A 464 -24.27 -2.29 -11.01
CA CYS A 464 -25.18 -1.24 -10.52
C CYS A 464 -26.18 -1.74 -9.46
N ALA A 465 -26.61 -3.00 -9.56
CA ALA A 465 -27.48 -3.62 -8.54
C ALA A 465 -26.75 -3.80 -7.21
N ARG A 466 -25.49 -4.30 -7.20
CA ARG A 466 -24.71 -4.41 -5.95
C ARG A 466 -24.43 -3.06 -5.33
N PHE A 467 -24.02 -2.06 -6.13
CA PHE A 467 -23.87 -0.69 -5.61
C PHE A 467 -25.15 -0.22 -4.91
N LEU A 468 -26.30 -0.36 -5.57
CA LEU A 468 -27.58 0.09 -5.02
C LEU A 468 -27.96 -0.66 -3.74
N LEU A 469 -27.66 -1.96 -3.68
CA LEU A 469 -27.86 -2.78 -2.47
C LEU A 469 -27.03 -2.26 -1.29
N GLU A 470 -25.73 -2.05 -1.48
CA GLU A 470 -24.83 -1.61 -0.41
C GLU A 470 -25.06 -0.15 0.00
N ALA A 471 -25.42 0.72 -0.93
CA ALA A 471 -25.86 2.08 -0.63
C ALA A 471 -27.13 2.09 0.23
N LEU A 472 -28.12 1.25 -0.10
CA LEU A 472 -29.34 1.11 0.70
C LEU A 472 -29.08 0.51 2.09
N LYS A 473 -28.24 -0.54 2.19
CA LYS A 473 -27.83 -1.11 3.50
C LYS A 473 -27.12 -0.07 4.38
N SER A 474 -26.23 0.72 3.79
CA SER A 474 -25.47 1.77 4.50
C SER A 474 -26.37 2.93 4.95
N LEU A 475 -27.33 3.32 4.11
CA LEU A 475 -28.36 4.31 4.45
C LEU A 475 -29.29 3.81 5.56
N ASP A 476 -29.71 2.54 5.52
CA ASP A 476 -30.53 1.91 6.54
C ASP A 476 -29.80 1.88 7.89
N ASN A 477 -28.51 1.54 7.88
CA ASN A 477 -27.68 1.62 9.07
C ASN A 477 -27.56 3.06 9.59
N PHE A 478 -27.43 4.06 8.73
CA PHE A 478 -27.37 5.48 9.13
C PHE A 478 -28.66 5.95 9.80
N ILE A 479 -29.81 5.60 9.22
CA ILE A 479 -31.12 5.90 9.78
C ILE A 479 -31.30 5.21 11.14
N ARG A 480 -30.92 3.93 11.27
CA ARG A 480 -30.97 3.20 12.55
C ARG A 480 -30.09 3.81 13.64
N VAL A 481 -28.88 4.27 13.27
CA VAL A 481 -27.96 4.99 14.18
C VAL A 481 -28.60 6.29 14.69
N ILE A 482 -29.29 7.04 13.82
CA ILE A 482 -30.03 8.26 14.17
C ILE A 482 -31.28 7.95 15.03
N GLU A 483 -31.98 6.85 14.76
CA GLU A 483 -33.14 6.40 15.56
C GLU A 483 -32.74 6.06 17.00
N CYS A 484 -31.63 5.34 17.20
CA CYS A 484 -31.09 5.07 18.54
C CYS A 484 -30.81 6.38 19.30
N ALA A 485 -30.16 7.35 18.67
CA ALA A 485 -29.87 8.65 19.28
C ALA A 485 -31.13 9.47 19.61
N SER A 486 -32.21 9.29 18.84
CA SER A 486 -33.51 9.91 19.11
C SER A 486 -34.17 9.33 20.36
N HIS A 487 -34.11 8.00 20.53
CA HIS A 487 -34.69 7.30 21.69
C HIS A 487 -34.05 7.70 23.02
N ASP A 488 -32.74 7.94 23.05
CA ASP A 488 -32.03 8.40 24.25
C ASP A 488 -32.36 9.87 24.63
N ASN A 489 -32.91 10.65 23.69
CA ASN A 489 -33.08 12.11 23.81
C ASN A 489 -34.55 12.57 23.69
N GLY A 490 -35.44 11.96 24.47
CA GLY A 490 -36.90 12.09 24.32
C GLY A 490 -37.50 13.52 24.30
N LEU A 491 -36.82 14.53 24.85
CA LEU A 491 -37.25 15.95 24.76
C LEU A 491 -37.02 16.59 23.38
N VAL A 492 -36.17 15.98 22.54
CA VAL A 492 -35.68 16.55 21.27
C VAL A 492 -36.09 15.69 20.06
N ALA A 493 -36.89 14.64 20.29
CA ALA A 493 -37.30 13.64 19.30
C ALA A 493 -37.85 14.23 18.00
N GLN A 494 -38.54 15.38 18.04
CA GLN A 494 -39.06 16.03 16.84
C GLN A 494 -37.95 16.56 15.91
N LYS A 495 -36.84 17.10 16.44
CA LYS A 495 -35.70 17.54 15.61
C LYS A 495 -34.96 16.35 15.00
N TRP A 496 -34.83 15.25 15.75
CA TRP A 496 -34.26 13.99 15.25
C TRP A 496 -35.13 13.37 14.14
N LEU A 497 -36.46 13.43 14.27
CA LEU A 497 -37.41 13.06 13.21
C LEU A 497 -37.25 13.94 11.97
N SER A 498 -37.09 15.26 12.11
CA SER A 498 -36.79 16.17 10.99
C SER A 498 -35.47 15.84 10.29
N LEU A 499 -34.41 15.53 11.04
CA LEU A 499 -33.12 15.10 10.49
C LEU A 499 -33.27 13.78 9.69
N LYS A 500 -33.93 12.77 10.27
CA LYS A 500 -34.22 11.50 9.58
C LYS A 500 -35.00 11.74 8.29
N GLN A 501 -36.06 12.55 8.34
CA GLN A 501 -36.91 12.85 7.18
C GLN A 501 -36.09 13.51 6.06
N GLY A 502 -35.29 14.52 6.38
CA GLY A 502 -34.47 15.21 5.39
C GLY A 502 -33.35 14.34 4.79
N ILE A 503 -32.80 13.40 5.55
CA ILE A 503 -31.88 12.36 5.03
C ILE A 503 -32.62 11.43 4.05
N GLN A 504 -33.85 11.01 4.37
CA GLN A 504 -34.68 10.22 3.46
C GLN A 504 -35.10 11.01 2.21
N ASP A 505 -35.34 12.32 2.33
CA ASP A 505 -35.63 13.21 1.21
C ASP A 505 -34.42 13.36 0.27
N ALA A 506 -33.22 13.58 0.83
CA ALA A 506 -31.97 13.63 0.07
C ALA A 506 -31.70 12.30 -0.65
N ALA A 507 -31.90 11.16 0.03
CA ALA A 507 -31.78 9.85 -0.58
C ALA A 507 -32.77 9.64 -1.76
N ARG A 508 -34.04 10.07 -1.63
CA ARG A 508 -35.01 10.01 -2.74
C ARG A 508 -34.61 10.86 -3.95
N ALA A 509 -33.91 11.97 -3.74
CA ALA A 509 -33.41 12.79 -4.84
C ALA A 509 -32.27 12.10 -5.62
N MET A 510 -31.40 11.36 -4.92
CA MET A 510 -30.19 10.76 -5.49
C MET A 510 -30.36 9.33 -6.01
N LEU A 511 -31.30 8.55 -5.47
CA LEU A 511 -31.50 7.13 -5.82
C LEU A 511 -32.52 6.89 -6.96
N PRO A 512 -32.49 5.73 -7.64
CA PRO A 512 -33.50 5.30 -8.61
C PRO A 512 -34.94 5.41 -8.11
N ASP A 513 -35.88 5.53 -9.04
CA ASP A 513 -37.29 5.34 -8.70
C ASP A 513 -37.58 3.87 -8.39
N PRO A 514 -38.31 3.52 -7.31
CA PRO A 514 -38.76 2.15 -7.07
C PRO A 514 -39.53 1.52 -8.24
N GLN A 515 -40.21 2.34 -9.06
CA GLN A 515 -40.90 1.86 -10.27
C GLN A 515 -39.93 1.27 -11.31
N VAL A 516 -38.65 1.70 -11.33
CA VAL A 516 -37.63 1.10 -12.22
C VAL A 516 -37.33 -0.34 -11.79
N LEU A 517 -37.20 -0.59 -10.49
CA LEU A 517 -36.99 -1.94 -9.94
C LEU A 517 -38.21 -2.84 -10.20
N LEU A 518 -39.42 -2.32 -9.98
CA LEU A 518 -40.67 -3.05 -10.24
C LEU A 518 -40.83 -3.41 -11.72
N LYS A 519 -40.45 -2.49 -12.63
CA LYS A 519 -40.43 -2.74 -14.07
C LYS A 519 -39.45 -3.85 -14.44
N LEU A 520 -38.22 -3.82 -13.91
CA LEU A 520 -37.20 -4.85 -14.14
C LEU A 520 -37.65 -6.23 -13.67
N LEU A 521 -38.19 -6.33 -12.44
CA LEU A 521 -38.78 -7.58 -11.91
C LEU A 521 -39.91 -8.11 -12.81
N THR A 522 -40.74 -7.20 -13.34
CA THR A 522 -41.84 -7.54 -14.24
C THR A 522 -41.36 -7.99 -15.62
N GLU A 523 -40.27 -7.42 -16.14
CA GLU A 523 -39.66 -7.80 -17.41
C GLU A 523 -38.96 -9.16 -17.33
N MET A 524 -38.21 -9.41 -16.26
CA MET A 524 -37.57 -10.71 -15.99
C MET A 524 -38.60 -11.85 -15.86
N ARG A 525 -39.66 -11.63 -15.08
CA ARG A 525 -40.76 -12.61 -14.97
C ARG A 525 -41.43 -12.91 -16.31
N LYS A 526 -41.42 -11.95 -17.26
CA LYS A 526 -41.94 -12.14 -18.63
C LYS A 526 -40.96 -12.88 -19.54
N SER A 527 -39.65 -12.78 -19.34
CA SER A 527 -38.67 -13.61 -20.08
C SER A 527 -38.72 -15.06 -19.64
N ASP A 528 -38.82 -15.33 -18.33
CA ASP A 528 -38.94 -16.70 -17.78
C ASP A 528 -40.16 -17.43 -18.35
N LEU A 529 -41.32 -16.77 -18.30
CA LEU A 529 -42.56 -17.32 -18.85
C LEU A 529 -42.44 -17.62 -20.35
N LYS A 530 -41.73 -16.78 -21.13
CA LYS A 530 -41.48 -17.03 -22.56
C LYS A 530 -40.49 -18.17 -22.79
N SER A 531 -39.47 -18.31 -21.94
CA SER A 531 -38.49 -19.40 -21.99
C SER A 531 -39.13 -20.76 -21.71
N CYS A 532 -39.91 -20.87 -20.64
CA CYS A 532 -40.70 -22.08 -20.32
C CYS A 532 -41.69 -22.44 -21.44
N ASN A 533 -42.42 -21.46 -21.98
CA ASN A 533 -43.36 -21.70 -23.09
C ASN A 533 -42.67 -22.13 -24.40
N ARG A 534 -41.42 -21.71 -24.66
CA ARG A 534 -40.63 -22.21 -25.80
C ARG A 534 -40.23 -23.69 -25.62
N LYS A 535 -39.87 -24.10 -24.40
CA LYS A 535 -39.55 -25.52 -24.09
C LYS A 535 -40.78 -26.43 -24.25
N LEU A 536 -41.96 -25.98 -23.81
CA LEU A 536 -43.22 -26.73 -23.95
C LEU A 536 -43.73 -26.87 -25.40
N LYS A 537 -43.22 -26.08 -26.35
CA LYS A 537 -43.66 -26.11 -27.77
C LYS A 537 -42.87 -27.07 -28.68
N ARG A 538 -41.87 -27.79 -28.17
CA ARG A 538 -41.19 -28.90 -28.88
C ARG A 538 -41.43 -30.25 -28.18
N ALA A 539 -42.67 -30.71 -28.22
CA ALA A 539 -43.02 -32.09 -27.92
C ALA A 539 -44.19 -32.54 -28.80
N ARG A 540 -43.91 -32.85 -30.07
CA ARG A 540 -44.82 -33.64 -30.92
C ARG A 540 -44.05 -34.81 -31.52
N SER A 541 -44.07 -35.90 -30.75
CA SER A 541 -43.79 -37.29 -31.09
C SER A 541 -43.46 -37.62 -32.56
N SER A 542 -42.29 -38.21 -32.77
CA SER A 542 -42.14 -39.33 -33.71
C SER A 542 -41.33 -40.42 -33.01
N GLU A 543 -42.03 -41.30 -32.29
CA GLU A 543 -41.47 -42.59 -31.88
C GLU A 543 -41.90 -43.63 -32.91
N LYS A 544 -40.92 -44.27 -33.54
CA LYS A 544 -40.88 -45.73 -33.61
C LYS A 544 -39.47 -46.22 -33.94
N SER A 545 -39.02 -47.13 -33.10
CA SER A 545 -37.77 -47.88 -33.16
C SER A 545 -37.73 -48.87 -34.33
N SER A 546 -36.56 -49.04 -34.94
CA SER A 546 -35.89 -50.36 -35.01
C SER A 546 -34.52 -50.27 -35.72
N GLU A 547 -33.48 -50.61 -34.96
CA GLU A 547 -32.34 -51.46 -35.35
C GLU A 547 -31.57 -51.28 -36.69
N LEU A 548 -30.24 -51.13 -36.48
CA LEU A 548 -29.14 -51.82 -37.19
C LEU A 548 -28.70 -51.41 -38.62
N ASN A 549 -27.37 -51.22 -38.67
CA ASN A 549 -26.43 -51.54 -39.75
C ASN A 549 -26.05 -50.51 -40.84
N PHE A 550 -24.75 -50.17 -40.77
CA PHE A 550 -23.76 -50.14 -41.85
C PHE A 550 -23.98 -49.30 -43.14
N ARG A 551 -23.16 -48.24 -43.20
CA ARG A 551 -22.14 -47.92 -44.23
C ARG A 551 -22.52 -47.76 -45.71
N ASP A 552 -21.70 -46.89 -46.30
CA ASP A 552 -21.38 -46.72 -47.72
C ASP A 552 -22.51 -46.23 -48.63
N SER A 553 -22.29 -45.42 -49.67
CA SER A 553 -21.25 -44.47 -50.09
C SER A 553 -21.73 -43.92 -51.47
N VAL A 554 -20.90 -43.15 -52.20
CA VAL A 554 -21.14 -42.69 -53.60
C VAL A 554 -22.26 -41.62 -53.73
N LYS A 555 -21.97 -40.32 -53.83
CA LYS A 555 -21.29 -39.51 -54.88
C LYS A 555 -22.05 -39.33 -56.21
N LYS A 556 -22.10 -38.05 -56.65
CA LYS A 556 -22.41 -37.54 -58.01
C LYS A 556 -23.86 -37.76 -58.47
N SER A 557 -24.46 -36.94 -59.32
CA SER A 557 -24.22 -35.56 -59.84
C SER A 557 -25.56 -35.13 -60.49
N LYS A 558 -25.86 -33.90 -60.91
CA LYS A 558 -25.12 -33.02 -61.82
C LYS A 558 -25.88 -31.68 -61.93
N ILE A 559 -25.21 -30.66 -62.44
CA ILE A 559 -25.74 -29.31 -62.71
C ILE A 559 -26.16 -29.23 -64.19
N ASP A 560 -27.20 -28.44 -64.49
CA ASP A 560 -27.36 -27.54 -65.65
C ASP A 560 -28.42 -26.49 -65.20
N LEU A 561 -28.19 -25.16 -65.21
CA LEU A 561 -28.18 -24.21 -66.34
C LEU A 561 -29.44 -24.29 -67.23
N ALA A 562 -30.13 -23.21 -67.59
CA ALA A 562 -29.97 -21.77 -67.29
C ALA A 562 -31.33 -21.04 -67.42
N ASP A 563 -31.45 -19.80 -66.92
CA ASP A 563 -31.82 -18.62 -67.72
C ASP A 563 -32.08 -17.37 -66.84
N ASP A 564 -31.70 -16.21 -67.37
CA ASP A 564 -31.75 -14.91 -66.70
C ASP A 564 -33.15 -14.29 -66.64
N ILE A 565 -33.38 -13.41 -65.65
CA ILE A 565 -33.77 -11.99 -65.87
C ILE A 565 -33.75 -11.23 -64.53
N VAL A 566 -33.12 -10.05 -64.56
CA VAL A 566 -32.99 -9.13 -63.42
C VAL A 566 -34.09 -8.06 -63.45
N ILE A 567 -34.82 -7.87 -62.34
CA ILE A 567 -35.34 -6.55 -61.93
C ILE A 567 -35.17 -6.38 -60.42
N SER A 568 -34.58 -5.26 -60.02
CA SER A 568 -34.25 -4.90 -58.64
C SER A 568 -35.46 -4.40 -57.83
N GLY A 569 -35.43 -4.68 -56.52
CA GLY A 569 -35.94 -3.76 -55.49
C GLY A 569 -37.18 -4.22 -54.70
N LEU A 570 -36.96 -4.63 -53.44
CA LEU A 570 -37.37 -3.88 -52.23
C LEU A 570 -37.28 -4.74 -50.95
N SER A 571 -36.73 -4.13 -49.91
CA SER A 571 -36.94 -4.37 -48.46
C SER A 571 -37.22 -5.80 -47.96
N THR A 572 -36.19 -6.43 -47.38
CA THR A 572 -36.37 -7.47 -46.35
C THR A 572 -35.98 -6.94 -44.97
N ASN A 573 -36.98 -6.49 -44.21
CA ASN A 573 -36.85 -6.41 -42.76
C ASN A 573 -36.55 -7.82 -42.22
N SER A 574 -35.43 -7.99 -41.52
CA SER A 574 -35.15 -9.19 -40.74
C SER A 574 -35.03 -8.82 -39.26
N ASP A 575 -36.12 -9.03 -38.52
CA ASP A 575 -36.15 -9.01 -37.05
C ASP A 575 -35.29 -10.17 -36.49
N ASP A 576 -33.97 -9.99 -36.41
CA ASP A 576 -33.09 -10.94 -35.70
C ASP A 576 -32.96 -10.60 -34.21
N ARG A 577 -34.05 -10.81 -33.47
CA ARG A 577 -34.04 -10.82 -31.99
C ARG A 577 -33.48 -12.15 -31.45
N GLY A 578 -32.23 -12.45 -31.77
CA GLY A 578 -31.44 -13.44 -31.05
C GLY A 578 -31.32 -13.10 -29.55
N ASN A 579 -31.27 -14.11 -28.69
CA ASN A 579 -31.18 -13.93 -27.23
C ASN A 579 -29.99 -13.04 -26.83
N SER A 580 -30.24 -12.06 -25.95
CA SER A 580 -29.20 -11.14 -25.48
C SER A 580 -28.12 -11.83 -24.62
N SER A 581 -28.49 -12.86 -23.85
CA SER A 581 -27.57 -13.71 -23.08
C SER A 581 -26.44 -14.28 -23.95
N ASP A 582 -26.81 -14.83 -25.11
CA ASP A 582 -25.91 -15.61 -25.95
C ASP A 582 -24.92 -14.69 -26.70
N LYS A 583 -25.31 -13.42 -26.93
CA LYS A 583 -24.42 -12.37 -27.47
C LYS A 583 -23.45 -11.84 -26.40
N ALA A 584 -23.90 -11.64 -25.17
CA ALA A 584 -23.04 -11.21 -24.07
C ALA A 584 -21.96 -12.26 -23.71
N ILE A 585 -22.34 -13.55 -23.70
CA ILE A 585 -21.39 -14.64 -23.44
C ILE A 585 -20.36 -14.76 -24.57
N LYS A 586 -20.77 -14.64 -25.85
CA LYS A 586 -19.83 -14.63 -26.99
C LYS A 586 -18.76 -13.54 -26.88
N TYR A 587 -19.15 -12.31 -26.52
CA TYR A 587 -18.20 -11.19 -26.36
C TYR A 587 -17.17 -11.40 -25.24
N VAL A 588 -17.52 -12.21 -24.24
CA VAL A 588 -16.62 -12.59 -23.13
C VAL A 588 -15.74 -13.77 -23.50
N GLN A 589 -16.27 -14.70 -24.30
CA GLN A 589 -15.56 -15.88 -24.80
C GLN A 589 -14.47 -15.52 -25.84
N GLU A 590 -14.63 -14.42 -26.57
CA GLU A 590 -13.59 -13.82 -27.42
C GLU A 590 -12.48 -13.10 -26.62
N ASN A 591 -12.75 -12.71 -25.36
CA ASN A 591 -11.80 -12.02 -24.47
C ASN A 591 -11.22 -12.91 -23.35
N GLY A 592 -11.42 -14.24 -23.42
CA GLY A 592 -10.75 -15.23 -22.56
C GLY A 592 -11.00 -15.13 -21.05
N THR A 593 -12.00 -14.34 -20.61
CA THR A 593 -12.27 -14.13 -19.18
C THR A 593 -13.47 -14.95 -18.73
N ASP A 594 -13.32 -15.69 -17.64
CA ASP A 594 -14.35 -16.57 -17.10
C ASP A 594 -15.54 -15.77 -16.48
N PRO A 595 -16.79 -16.00 -16.91
CA PRO A 595 -17.99 -15.36 -16.34
C PRO A 595 -18.11 -15.48 -14.82
N THR A 596 -17.69 -16.61 -14.24
CA THR A 596 -17.77 -16.84 -12.78
C THR A 596 -16.85 -15.88 -12.03
N LYS A 597 -15.60 -15.71 -12.50
CA LYS A 597 -14.61 -14.76 -11.95
C LYS A 597 -15.06 -13.31 -12.04
N ILE A 598 -15.82 -12.96 -13.09
CA ILE A 598 -16.42 -11.62 -13.20
C ILE A 598 -17.51 -11.44 -12.13
N MET A 599 -18.36 -12.45 -11.92
CA MET A 599 -19.38 -12.42 -10.86
C MET A 599 -18.77 -12.40 -9.45
N ASP A 600 -17.72 -13.19 -9.19
CA ASP A 600 -16.93 -13.14 -7.95
C ASP A 600 -16.33 -11.74 -7.72
N ARG A 601 -15.82 -11.08 -8.76
CA ARG A 601 -15.31 -9.70 -8.65
C ARG A 601 -16.42 -8.68 -8.39
N ILE A 602 -17.62 -8.94 -8.88
CA ILE A 602 -18.78 -8.09 -8.62
C ILE A 602 -19.26 -8.30 -7.18
N TRP A 603 -19.58 -9.52 -6.74
CA TRP A 603 -20.29 -9.80 -5.47
C TRP A 603 -19.42 -10.32 -4.31
N GLY A 604 -18.18 -10.71 -4.58
CA GLY A 604 -17.29 -11.36 -3.61
C GLY A 604 -17.44 -12.88 -3.59
N SER A 605 -16.32 -13.60 -3.43
CA SER A 605 -16.26 -15.07 -3.51
C SER A 605 -17.10 -15.82 -2.46
N GLN A 606 -17.59 -15.15 -1.41
CA GLN A 606 -18.50 -15.76 -0.42
C GLN A 606 -19.97 -15.74 -0.88
N GLU A 607 -20.41 -14.76 -1.69
CA GLU A 607 -21.79 -14.69 -2.16
C GLU A 607 -22.02 -15.47 -3.46
N CYS A 608 -20.98 -15.63 -4.29
CA CYS A 608 -21.09 -16.23 -5.62
C CYS A 608 -21.00 -17.76 -5.68
N SER A 609 -20.79 -18.47 -4.57
CA SER A 609 -20.69 -19.93 -4.51
C SER A 609 -21.95 -20.70 -4.96
N VAL A 610 -23.02 -19.99 -5.29
CA VAL A 610 -24.31 -20.52 -5.78
C VAL A 610 -24.37 -20.60 -7.31
N ILE A 611 -23.53 -19.86 -8.03
CA ILE A 611 -23.55 -19.80 -9.50
C ILE A 611 -22.82 -21.01 -10.08
N ARG A 612 -23.55 -21.92 -10.73
CA ARG A 612 -22.95 -22.94 -11.62
C ARG A 612 -22.81 -22.36 -13.03
N ASP A 613 -22.09 -23.04 -13.91
CA ASP A 613 -21.77 -22.58 -15.28
C ASP A 613 -22.98 -22.37 -16.22
N GLU A 614 -24.23 -22.53 -15.75
CA GLU A 614 -25.42 -22.24 -16.55
C GLU A 614 -25.85 -20.76 -16.46
N PRO A 615 -26.13 -20.08 -17.60
CA PRO A 615 -26.59 -18.69 -17.59
C PRO A 615 -27.95 -18.48 -16.91
N ARG A 616 -28.72 -19.55 -16.66
CA ARG A 616 -29.96 -19.50 -15.88
C ARG A 616 -29.73 -19.19 -14.40
N ASP A 617 -28.63 -19.68 -13.82
CA ASP A 617 -28.33 -19.50 -12.41
C ASP A 617 -27.97 -18.04 -12.12
N ALA A 618 -27.30 -17.39 -13.08
CA ALA A 618 -27.05 -15.94 -13.05
C ALA A 618 -28.36 -15.13 -13.09
N GLU A 619 -29.31 -15.43 -13.99
CA GLU A 619 -30.60 -14.72 -14.08
C GLU A 619 -31.46 -14.88 -12.81
N ILE A 620 -31.48 -16.08 -12.22
CA ILE A 620 -32.17 -16.36 -10.94
C ILE A 620 -31.50 -15.58 -9.79
N TYR A 621 -30.16 -15.53 -9.76
CA TYR A 621 -29.41 -14.74 -8.81
C TYR A 621 -29.67 -13.23 -8.98
N SER A 622 -29.75 -12.71 -10.21
CA SER A 622 -30.17 -11.32 -10.48
C SER A 622 -31.56 -11.05 -9.89
N HIS A 623 -32.51 -11.98 -10.05
CA HIS A 623 -33.88 -11.80 -9.56
C HIS A 623 -33.94 -11.73 -8.04
N SER A 624 -33.23 -12.64 -7.37
CA SER A 624 -33.10 -12.65 -5.90
C SER A 624 -32.53 -11.32 -5.37
N LYS A 625 -31.43 -10.84 -5.95
CA LYS A 625 -30.80 -9.58 -5.54
C LYS A 625 -31.67 -8.35 -5.80
N ILE A 626 -32.43 -8.30 -6.92
CA ILE A 626 -33.36 -7.18 -7.16
C ILE A 626 -34.54 -7.19 -6.17
N MET A 627 -35.02 -8.38 -5.76
CA MET A 627 -36.02 -8.50 -4.69
C MET A 627 -35.48 -8.06 -3.31
N GLU A 628 -34.22 -8.38 -2.99
CA GLU A 628 -33.51 -7.91 -1.78
C GLU A 628 -33.44 -6.37 -1.77
N ILE A 629 -32.94 -5.77 -2.86
CA ILE A 629 -32.86 -4.32 -3.07
C ILE A 629 -34.23 -3.66 -2.88
N PHE A 630 -35.27 -4.18 -3.52
CA PHE A 630 -36.62 -3.61 -3.45
C PHE A 630 -37.19 -3.67 -2.02
N THR A 631 -36.92 -4.75 -1.29
CA THR A 631 -37.36 -4.93 0.11
C THR A 631 -36.70 -3.92 1.04
N ILE A 632 -35.38 -3.72 0.90
CA ILE A 632 -34.65 -2.72 1.71
C ILE A 632 -35.10 -1.31 1.31
N TYR A 633 -35.22 -1.00 0.02
CA TYR A 633 -35.67 0.32 -0.44
C TYR A 633 -36.98 0.74 0.23
N LEU A 634 -38.01 -0.11 0.20
CA LEU A 634 -39.32 0.19 0.79
C LEU A 634 -39.26 0.45 2.31
N ARG A 635 -38.32 -0.18 3.03
CA ARG A 635 -38.10 0.04 4.47
C ARG A 635 -37.34 1.33 4.74
N THR A 636 -36.23 1.52 4.07
CA THR A 636 -35.24 2.57 4.34
C THR A 636 -35.68 3.92 3.81
N VAL A 637 -36.32 3.92 2.64
CA VAL A 637 -36.74 5.11 1.90
C VAL A 637 -38.22 4.96 1.54
N PRO A 638 -39.13 5.02 2.53
CA PRO A 638 -40.56 4.94 2.28
C PRO A 638 -41.00 6.11 1.40
N ASN A 639 -41.74 5.80 0.35
CA ASN A 639 -42.52 6.78 -0.38
C ASN A 639 -43.76 7.13 0.44
N PHE A 640 -44.11 8.41 0.50
CA PHE A 640 -45.49 8.81 0.76
C PHE A 640 -46.32 8.41 -0.48
N LEU A 641 -46.95 7.23 -0.41
CA LEU A 641 -48.00 6.78 -1.33
C LEU A 641 -49.34 7.37 -0.93
#